data_AF-A0A1V5WMN7-F1
#
_entry.id   AF-A0A1V5WMN7-F1
#
_cell.length_a   1.000
_cell.length_b   1.000
_cell.length_c   1.000
_cell.angle_alpha   90.00
_cell.angle_beta   90.00
_cell.angle_gamma   90.00
#
_symmetry.space_group_name_H-M   'P 1'
#
loop_
_entity.id
_entity.type
_entity.pdbx_description
1 polymer ?
#
loop_
_entity_poly.entity_id
_entity_poly.type
_entity_poly.pdbx_seq_one_letter_code
_entity_poly.pdbx_strand_id
1 'polypeptide(L)'
;MRTYCNQGTIFRTISLLLLSLLPARYLPEFFTGYSLPLVTLAAVLGGLVAARSRIRLLPLGLFAGLSCLLVRVLLSAAATLPVFSVHRIYLHITLVFYPSALFFVLVFTATAAGFRKRAWRSLEPLVLLILFAAFFWAQGNHSLTLFPHPFKAALYVVFFIVTIIGSLIFSNTDSRKPYGILAGIVPIFLALTVLFLGTYNAQSVANTGGLIQPTLFRFDFSPYLSLQNEISLNNKLVCIVHTPEQYSRNFLRRVYLSGWDPERGFYEKPVPGEPPQITSVPAIPTTIPAEERLLREEVSQEVFIVNFDPKSLIAMDYPVEVTPYAMWQHASFNGAYKVTSHTTGFIPFELYDSPFPVPGTDLPDETYEVYTEIDPETKTMLQPLVEDISGQFTGYYDIILLLNEFLRNGEYRYSLKPGPSQTGNQLEHFLFSSRKGYCTYFAFSLCLMLRTAGIPSRVAAGFFLDSESSSLDYFPVRSNMAHAWVEVFFPEYGWISFDPTTNRIAEGEELLLMNNAGGDDFISLLNEIIDNRGLLHSPSPGEEPQTGNGFLQQAAQYLPTLARTVSLIVLVCLLLAVPAIRLRERVILRYSTNNRRIILLCAKRVYRHKKKHRNPPPILAENLHRLHALEQKARFAPRCTREDADEALDLAKTLSSKRSSLHRSVLLLFVVLLAVPSLEAQTTAQELVSLAEKSIAGENWETAVATLTRGKALYPEDPRFPFVLGTVYEKEKLYEPAKKEFLTALSLGMNNHADLYEHLASCYGYLNEDEEALVWQRKYLALVPDDLYGWSNFGWLCYKTNKLEEGITALLGILEHYGPDGNLYVGLGNLYTSAFDYENAKKFYTLAVSFARENQQNFLGSIYLYNRSILEEIFYKFDDAYEDTARSLRAASRSSGYLMQGELELRRLDFSAALTRYQKAYSLDSTPLASLGLADTLVQAGFPEEAAPYLEAITNRKDLSWIANYGTTPDQFKADISRIQRDRNKILLSREKRRIIHNFSTAVTRFVDTIRYSARVWFHDGLFRIYSKRVAHFYERGGNPLYYNSFYYLAYDAWPNIARQYLARAQEQEVLLIPQAKPSYRFEQARMGRNPTGFLEVIQELHPVWEKNYLSKAVSEYLVPVNPKKSRNSRQLYSFLYTLQPAAFLVQDIDLPVSLHISGTNSREERILRRGLTRAGFVSTPEAAFTCSIRCSSDSIQISIHNAQNAEVYAQVIHRKDTMQKDVAEMINSMVKELFRTSLGI
;
A
#
# COMPACT_ATOMS: atom_id res chain seq x y z
N MET A 1 0.54 -33.08 -43.49
CA MET A 1 1.75 -32.39 -42.95
C MET A 1 1.79 -30.88 -43.24
N ARG A 2 1.23 -30.37 -44.35
CA ARG A 2 0.94 -28.93 -44.57
C ARG A 2 -0.14 -28.34 -43.62
N THR A 3 -0.75 -29.17 -42.78
CA THR A 3 -1.92 -28.86 -41.94
C THR A 3 -1.61 -28.39 -40.52
N TYR A 4 -0.35 -28.25 -40.12
CA TYR A 4 0.03 -27.99 -38.72
C TYR A 4 0.72 -26.64 -38.47
N CYS A 5 0.97 -25.86 -39.52
CA CYS A 5 1.32 -24.43 -39.46
C CYS A 5 0.06 -23.59 -39.75
N ASN A 6 -1.03 -23.86 -39.02
CA ASN A 6 -2.26 -23.08 -39.14
C ASN A 6 -2.17 -21.82 -38.28
N GLN A 7 -2.84 -20.76 -38.73
CA GLN A 7 -3.01 -19.49 -38.01
C GLN A 7 -3.47 -19.70 -36.55
N GLY A 8 -4.22 -20.77 -36.26
CA GLY A 8 -4.67 -21.13 -34.91
C GLY A 8 -3.54 -21.44 -33.92
N THR A 9 -2.44 -22.06 -34.37
CA THR A 9 -1.27 -22.33 -33.48
C THR A 9 -0.58 -21.03 -33.07
N ILE A 10 -0.56 -20.02 -33.96
CA ILE A 10 0.00 -18.70 -33.69
C ILE A 10 -0.84 -17.98 -32.63
N PHE A 11 -2.15 -17.90 -32.84
CA PHE A 11 -3.09 -17.29 -31.89
C PHE A 11 -3.05 -17.97 -30.51
N ARG A 12 -2.97 -19.31 -30.47
CA ARG A 12 -2.77 -20.08 -29.23
C ARG A 12 -1.48 -19.69 -28.51
N THR A 13 -0.38 -19.58 -29.25
CA THR A 13 0.94 -19.24 -28.67
C THR A 13 0.93 -17.82 -28.11
N ILE A 14 0.31 -16.86 -28.82
CA ILE A 14 0.13 -15.49 -28.33
C ILE A 14 -0.72 -15.48 -27.05
N SER A 15 -1.81 -16.25 -27.01
CA SER A 15 -2.67 -16.36 -25.81
C SER A 15 -1.87 -16.85 -24.60
N LEU A 16 -1.02 -17.88 -24.76
CA LEU A 16 -0.17 -18.39 -23.69
C LEU A 16 0.90 -17.38 -23.25
N LEU A 17 1.45 -16.60 -24.17
CA LEU A 17 2.41 -15.53 -23.85
C LEU A 17 1.74 -14.38 -23.09
N LEU A 18 0.53 -13.98 -23.48
CA LEU A 18 -0.25 -12.98 -22.75
C LEU A 18 -0.61 -13.48 -21.35
N LEU A 19 -0.95 -14.76 -21.21
CA LEU A 19 -1.23 -15.34 -19.89
C LEU A 19 0.02 -15.37 -19.01
N SER A 20 1.20 -15.65 -19.57
CA SER A 20 2.46 -15.72 -18.80
C SER A 20 3.05 -14.37 -18.41
N LEU A 21 2.58 -13.28 -19.01
CA LEU A 21 2.93 -11.91 -18.59
C LEU A 21 2.22 -11.50 -17.29
N LEU A 22 1.06 -12.09 -16.97
CA LEU A 22 0.29 -11.70 -15.77
C LEU A 22 1.01 -12.05 -14.46
N PRO A 23 1.54 -13.28 -14.23
CA PRO A 23 2.28 -13.59 -13.01
C PRO A 23 3.55 -12.75 -12.84
N ALA A 24 4.24 -12.41 -13.94
CA ALA A 24 5.45 -11.57 -13.87
C ALA A 24 5.14 -10.15 -13.38
N ARG A 25 3.93 -9.64 -13.64
CA ARG A 25 3.46 -8.35 -13.11
C ARG A 25 3.04 -8.41 -11.64
N TYR A 26 2.59 -9.57 -11.15
CA TYR A 26 2.28 -9.77 -9.74
C TYR A 26 3.50 -9.97 -8.86
N LEU A 27 4.57 -10.52 -9.44
CA LEU A 27 5.76 -10.93 -8.73
C LEU A 27 7.00 -10.27 -9.35
N PRO A 28 7.04 -8.93 -9.51
CA PRO A 28 8.13 -8.24 -10.20
C PRO A 28 9.47 -8.42 -9.47
N GLU A 29 9.42 -8.66 -8.15
CA GLU A 29 10.60 -8.96 -7.33
C GLU A 29 11.25 -10.31 -7.68
N PHE A 30 10.47 -11.25 -8.22
CA PHE A 30 10.95 -12.58 -8.61
C PHE A 30 11.19 -12.70 -10.11
N PHE A 31 10.23 -12.25 -10.94
CA PHE A 31 10.28 -12.43 -12.38
C PHE A 31 10.55 -11.11 -13.09
N THR A 32 11.61 -11.08 -13.90
CA THR A 32 11.71 -10.05 -14.95
C THR A 32 10.54 -10.21 -15.92
N GLY A 33 10.09 -9.10 -16.52
CA GLY A 33 8.91 -9.05 -17.41
C GLY A 33 8.96 -9.99 -18.62
N TYR A 34 10.11 -10.62 -18.91
CA TYR A 34 10.32 -11.53 -20.05
C TYR A 34 10.62 -12.97 -19.64
N SER A 35 10.89 -13.27 -18.36
CA SER A 35 11.36 -14.58 -17.91
C SER A 35 10.31 -15.69 -18.16
N LEU A 36 9.08 -15.51 -17.68
CA LEU A 36 7.97 -16.45 -17.92
C LEU A 36 7.56 -16.55 -19.40
N PRO A 37 7.48 -15.46 -20.19
CA PRO A 37 7.30 -15.54 -21.64
C PRO A 37 8.35 -16.39 -22.36
N LEU A 38 9.63 -16.27 -22.00
CA LEU A 38 10.71 -17.09 -22.58
C LEU A 38 10.56 -18.57 -22.22
N VAL A 39 10.22 -18.86 -20.96
CA VAL A 39 9.91 -20.23 -20.49
C VAL A 39 8.69 -20.80 -21.23
N THR A 40 7.67 -19.98 -21.46
CA THR A 40 6.48 -20.33 -22.25
C THR A 40 6.87 -20.72 -23.67
N LEU A 41 7.70 -19.89 -24.32
CA LEU A 41 8.15 -20.12 -25.68
C LEU A 41 8.96 -21.42 -25.78
N ALA A 42 9.90 -21.63 -24.84
CA ALA A 42 10.68 -22.86 -24.75
C ALA A 42 9.79 -24.10 -24.53
N ALA A 43 8.79 -24.01 -23.66
CA ALA A 43 7.84 -25.09 -23.39
C ALA A 43 6.99 -25.44 -24.62
N VAL A 44 6.53 -24.40 -25.36
CA VAL A 44 5.78 -24.59 -26.61
C VAL A 44 6.65 -25.23 -27.68
N LEU A 45 7.88 -24.75 -27.90
CA LEU A 45 8.83 -25.31 -28.86
C LEU A 45 9.20 -26.76 -28.51
N GLY A 46 9.49 -27.04 -27.24
CA GLY A 46 9.75 -28.40 -26.76
C GLY A 46 8.55 -29.33 -26.99
N GLY A 47 7.33 -28.87 -26.67
CA GLY A 47 6.10 -29.63 -26.88
C GLY A 47 5.83 -29.91 -28.36
N LEU A 48 6.16 -28.96 -29.24
CA LEU A 48 6.08 -29.11 -30.70
C LEU A 48 7.03 -30.20 -31.22
N VAL A 49 8.29 -30.18 -30.79
CA VAL A 49 9.29 -31.20 -31.14
C VAL A 49 8.86 -32.57 -30.63
N ALA A 50 8.40 -32.65 -29.38
CA ALA A 50 7.87 -33.87 -28.76
C ALA A 50 6.73 -34.50 -29.56
N ALA A 51 5.79 -33.68 -30.01
CA ALA A 51 4.64 -34.10 -30.79
C ALA A 51 5.06 -34.61 -32.18
N ARG A 52 6.02 -33.94 -32.83
CA ARG A 52 6.52 -34.31 -34.17
C ARG A 52 7.25 -35.65 -34.17
N SER A 53 8.03 -35.92 -33.11
CA SER A 53 8.88 -37.11 -33.02
C SER A 53 8.16 -38.36 -32.47
N ARG A 54 6.84 -38.30 -32.22
CA ARG A 54 6.02 -39.40 -31.62
C ARG A 54 6.57 -39.97 -30.31
N ILE A 55 7.46 -39.26 -29.62
CA ILE A 55 8.08 -39.68 -28.36
C ILE A 55 6.99 -39.79 -27.29
N ARG A 56 7.01 -40.78 -26.38
CA ARG A 56 6.02 -40.83 -25.29
C ARG A 56 6.12 -39.56 -24.42
N LEU A 57 4.96 -39.01 -24.02
CA LEU A 57 4.87 -37.71 -23.34
C LEU A 57 5.57 -37.71 -21.97
N LEU A 58 5.44 -38.82 -21.25
CA LEU A 58 5.98 -39.02 -19.93
C LEU A 58 7.53 -39.01 -19.90
N PRO A 59 8.25 -39.79 -20.74
CA PRO A 59 9.72 -39.78 -20.75
C PRO A 59 10.34 -38.45 -21.20
N LEU A 60 9.68 -37.66 -22.06
CA LEU A 60 10.21 -36.33 -22.42
C LEU A 60 9.96 -35.29 -21.32
N GLY A 61 8.83 -35.36 -20.62
CA GLY A 61 8.59 -34.56 -19.41
C GLY A 61 9.55 -34.93 -18.28
N LEU A 62 9.85 -36.22 -18.12
CA LEU A 62 10.90 -36.71 -17.22
C LEU A 62 12.28 -36.22 -17.67
N PHE A 63 12.59 -36.24 -18.97
CA PHE A 63 13.87 -35.73 -19.50
C PHE A 63 14.00 -34.22 -19.31
N ALA A 64 12.93 -33.44 -19.53
CA ALA A 64 12.92 -32.00 -19.28
C ALA A 64 13.05 -31.70 -17.77
N GLY A 65 12.36 -32.47 -16.93
CA GLY A 65 12.50 -32.42 -15.47
C GLY A 65 13.92 -32.79 -15.00
N LEU A 66 14.50 -33.84 -15.56
CA LEU A 66 15.90 -34.27 -15.35
C LEU A 66 16.89 -33.22 -15.84
N SER A 67 16.62 -32.56 -16.96
CA SER A 67 17.47 -31.48 -17.49
C SER A 67 17.41 -30.25 -16.57
N CYS A 68 16.23 -29.90 -16.08
CA CYS A 68 16.06 -28.86 -15.07
C CYS A 68 16.78 -29.25 -13.76
N LEU A 69 16.68 -30.50 -13.35
CA LEU A 69 17.37 -31.04 -12.17
C LEU A 69 18.89 -31.05 -12.36
N LEU A 70 19.39 -31.37 -13.55
CA LEU A 70 20.81 -31.27 -13.91
C LEU A 70 21.31 -29.83 -13.87
N VAL A 71 20.57 -28.87 -14.44
CA VAL A 71 20.89 -27.44 -14.34
C VAL A 71 20.96 -27.01 -12.88
N ARG A 72 20.01 -27.48 -12.05
CA ARG A 72 20.03 -27.22 -10.62
C ARG A 72 21.23 -27.86 -9.91
N VAL A 73 21.62 -29.08 -10.27
CA VAL A 73 22.82 -29.76 -9.72
C VAL A 73 24.08 -28.99 -10.12
N LEU A 74 24.21 -28.59 -11.39
CA LEU A 74 25.32 -27.80 -11.89
C LEU A 74 25.40 -26.43 -11.21
N LEU A 75 24.27 -25.75 -11.02
CA LEU A 75 24.21 -24.49 -10.27
C LEU A 75 24.55 -24.67 -8.80
N SER A 76 24.13 -25.78 -8.18
CA SER A 76 24.46 -26.09 -6.78
C SER A 76 25.94 -26.44 -6.62
N ALA A 77 26.54 -27.12 -7.59
CA ALA A 77 27.98 -27.37 -7.66
C ALA A 77 28.76 -26.07 -7.92
N ALA A 78 28.29 -25.19 -8.79
CA ALA A 78 28.89 -23.87 -9.00
C ALA A 78 28.81 -23.02 -7.73
N ALA A 79 27.73 -23.13 -6.96
CA ALA A 79 27.53 -22.40 -5.72
C ALA A 79 28.46 -22.85 -4.57
N THR A 80 29.14 -24.00 -4.68
CA THR A 80 30.20 -24.37 -3.73
C THR A 80 31.51 -23.64 -3.99
N LEU A 81 31.67 -23.01 -5.17
CA LEU A 81 32.80 -22.12 -5.41
C LEU A 81 32.65 -20.88 -4.53
N PRO A 82 33.74 -20.38 -3.91
CA PRO A 82 33.73 -19.17 -3.10
C PRO A 82 33.70 -17.90 -3.99
N VAL A 83 32.97 -17.96 -5.11
CA VAL A 83 32.88 -16.88 -6.08
C VAL A 83 31.58 -16.13 -5.86
N PHE A 84 31.70 -14.92 -5.33
CA PHE A 84 30.60 -14.11 -4.86
C PHE A 84 29.51 -13.81 -5.91
N SER A 85 29.91 -13.52 -7.15
CA SER A 85 28.98 -13.30 -8.27
C SER A 85 28.12 -14.53 -8.57
N VAL A 86 28.63 -15.73 -8.29
CA VAL A 86 27.91 -16.99 -8.50
C VAL A 86 26.80 -17.17 -7.46
N HIS A 87 27.05 -16.82 -6.19
CA HIS A 87 26.03 -16.89 -5.13
C HIS A 87 24.84 -15.96 -5.41
N ARG A 88 25.10 -14.73 -5.89
CA ARG A 88 24.04 -13.76 -6.23
C ARG A 88 23.13 -14.24 -7.35
N ILE A 89 23.71 -14.87 -8.37
CA ILE A 89 22.97 -15.48 -9.49
C ILE A 89 22.21 -16.71 -9.00
N TYR A 90 22.84 -17.52 -8.15
CA TYR A 90 22.24 -18.74 -7.58
C TYR A 90 20.96 -18.46 -6.79
N LEU A 91 20.93 -17.42 -5.94
CA LEU A 91 19.74 -17.04 -5.17
C LEU A 91 18.53 -16.76 -6.08
N HIS A 92 18.72 -15.85 -7.05
CA HIS A 92 17.64 -15.46 -7.96
C HIS A 92 17.16 -16.64 -8.80
N ILE A 93 18.09 -17.43 -9.37
CA ILE A 93 17.70 -18.59 -10.17
C ILE A 93 16.92 -19.58 -9.32
N THR A 94 17.36 -19.89 -8.09
CA THR A 94 16.72 -20.91 -7.27
C THR A 94 15.30 -20.51 -6.83
N LEU A 95 15.07 -19.23 -6.51
CA LEU A 95 13.74 -18.72 -6.17
C LEU A 95 12.77 -18.79 -7.37
N VAL A 96 13.25 -18.47 -8.57
CA VAL A 96 12.44 -18.43 -9.80
C VAL A 96 12.28 -19.80 -10.44
N PHE A 97 13.22 -20.71 -10.20
CA PHE A 97 13.34 -22.00 -10.88
C PHE A 97 12.11 -22.88 -10.66
N TYR A 98 11.63 -23.05 -9.43
CA TYR A 98 10.53 -23.97 -9.16
C TYR A 98 9.19 -23.51 -9.74
N PRO A 99 8.76 -22.25 -9.55
CA PRO A 99 7.59 -21.72 -10.25
C PRO A 99 7.72 -21.80 -11.77
N SER A 100 8.91 -21.46 -12.31
CA SER A 100 9.17 -21.50 -13.76
C SER A 100 9.14 -22.93 -14.31
N ALA A 101 9.69 -23.90 -13.59
CA ALA A 101 9.70 -25.30 -13.97
C ALA A 101 8.29 -25.89 -13.92
N LEU A 102 7.50 -25.57 -12.89
CA LEU A 102 6.09 -25.96 -12.82
C LEU A 102 5.31 -25.36 -14.00
N PHE A 103 5.49 -24.06 -14.26
CA PHE A 103 4.86 -23.37 -15.38
C PHE A 103 5.27 -23.98 -16.72
N PHE A 104 6.57 -24.29 -16.90
CA PHE A 104 7.09 -24.98 -18.07
C PHE A 104 6.39 -26.33 -18.26
N VAL A 105 6.32 -27.16 -17.22
CA VAL A 105 5.68 -28.48 -17.28
C VAL A 105 4.20 -28.36 -17.64
N LEU A 106 3.47 -27.41 -17.05
CA LEU A 106 2.06 -27.17 -17.37
C LEU A 106 1.87 -26.76 -18.83
N VAL A 107 2.63 -25.78 -19.33
CA VAL A 107 2.55 -25.31 -20.72
C VAL A 107 3.00 -26.39 -21.70
N PHE A 108 4.07 -27.11 -21.37
CA PHE A 108 4.62 -28.19 -22.18
C PHE A 108 3.62 -29.34 -22.33
N THR A 109 3.05 -29.81 -21.21
CA THR A 109 2.07 -30.90 -21.21
C THR A 109 0.77 -30.49 -21.91
N ALA A 110 0.27 -29.27 -21.66
CA ALA A 110 -0.88 -28.70 -22.36
C ALA A 110 -0.64 -28.63 -23.88
N THR A 111 0.55 -28.19 -24.30
CA THR A 111 0.93 -28.13 -25.72
C THR A 111 0.97 -29.50 -26.35
N ALA A 112 1.66 -30.47 -25.74
CA ALA A 112 1.73 -31.81 -26.28
C ALA A 112 0.37 -32.55 -26.26
N ALA A 113 -0.48 -32.32 -25.26
CA ALA A 113 -1.85 -32.81 -25.23
C ALA A 113 -2.69 -32.21 -26.35
N GLY A 114 -2.55 -30.91 -26.61
CA GLY A 114 -3.18 -30.21 -27.73
C GLY A 114 -2.79 -30.82 -29.07
N PHE A 115 -1.54 -31.25 -29.26
CA PHE A 115 -1.15 -31.93 -30.49
C PHE A 115 -1.77 -33.32 -30.64
N ARG A 116 -1.94 -34.08 -29.55
CA ARG A 116 -2.38 -35.49 -29.58
C ARG A 116 -3.89 -35.69 -29.52
N LYS A 117 -4.60 -34.87 -28.75
CA LYS A 117 -6.02 -35.04 -28.46
C LYS A 117 -6.83 -33.87 -29.03
N ARG A 118 -7.64 -34.14 -30.05
CA ARG A 118 -8.54 -33.14 -30.65
C ARG A 118 -9.50 -32.54 -29.62
N ALA A 119 -10.01 -33.35 -28.69
CA ALA A 119 -10.89 -32.90 -27.60
C ALA A 119 -10.22 -31.87 -26.68
N TRP A 120 -8.89 -31.93 -26.49
CA TRP A 120 -8.17 -30.94 -25.70
C TRP A 120 -8.10 -29.58 -26.41
N ARG A 121 -7.94 -29.55 -27.75
CA ARG A 121 -7.91 -28.29 -28.52
C ARG A 121 -9.21 -27.49 -28.38
N SER A 122 -10.34 -28.16 -28.19
CA SER A 122 -11.63 -27.52 -27.94
C SER A 122 -11.83 -27.06 -26.49
N LEU A 123 -11.17 -27.68 -25.52
CA LEU A 123 -11.31 -27.39 -24.09
C LEU A 123 -10.26 -26.40 -23.57
N GLU A 124 -9.05 -26.42 -24.11
CA GLU A 124 -7.93 -25.57 -23.67
C GLU A 124 -8.25 -24.06 -23.68
N PRO A 125 -8.92 -23.50 -24.71
CA PRO A 125 -9.37 -22.10 -24.68
C PRO A 125 -10.22 -21.73 -23.47
N LEU A 126 -11.12 -22.64 -23.04
CA LEU A 126 -11.93 -22.44 -21.83
C LEU A 126 -11.06 -22.40 -20.58
N VAL A 127 -10.10 -23.32 -20.47
CA VAL A 127 -9.15 -23.35 -19.35
C VAL A 127 -8.32 -22.06 -19.30
N LEU A 128 -7.84 -21.56 -20.44
CA LEU A 128 -7.09 -20.31 -20.50
C LEU A 128 -7.93 -19.09 -20.11
N LEU A 129 -9.21 -19.05 -20.51
CA LEU A 129 -10.15 -18.01 -20.09
C LEU A 129 -10.41 -18.05 -18.58
N ILE A 130 -10.61 -19.24 -17.99
CA ILE A 130 -10.78 -19.40 -16.54
C ILE A 130 -9.52 -18.96 -15.80
N LEU A 131 -8.34 -19.39 -16.24
CA LEU A 131 -7.06 -18.98 -15.63
C LEU A 131 -6.84 -17.47 -15.73
N PHE A 132 -7.13 -16.88 -16.89
CA PHE A 132 -7.03 -15.43 -17.10
C PHE A 132 -7.98 -14.66 -16.18
N ALA A 133 -9.25 -15.09 -16.08
CA ALA A 133 -10.22 -14.50 -15.17
C ALA A 133 -9.80 -14.64 -13.70
N ALA A 134 -9.25 -15.79 -13.30
CA ALA A 134 -8.75 -16.02 -11.95
C ALA A 134 -7.61 -15.06 -11.57
N PHE A 135 -6.75 -14.67 -12.53
CA PHE A 135 -5.74 -13.64 -12.27
C PHE A 135 -6.36 -12.28 -11.97
N PHE A 136 -7.40 -11.85 -12.69
CA PHE A 136 -8.09 -10.57 -12.39
C PHE A 136 -8.85 -10.62 -11.07
N TRP A 137 -9.45 -11.76 -10.73
CA TRP A 137 -10.14 -11.94 -9.45
C TRP A 137 -9.20 -11.81 -8.24
N ALA A 138 -7.95 -12.30 -8.35
CA ALA A 138 -6.96 -12.20 -7.29
C ALA A 138 -6.56 -10.76 -6.91
N GLN A 139 -6.78 -9.79 -7.81
CA GLN A 139 -6.45 -8.37 -7.59
C GLN A 139 -7.33 -7.70 -6.55
N GLY A 140 -8.63 -8.03 -6.55
CA GLY A 140 -9.63 -7.35 -5.73
C GLY A 140 -9.39 -7.48 -4.23
N ASN A 141 -8.68 -8.54 -3.81
CA ASN A 141 -8.47 -8.85 -2.39
C ASN A 141 -7.08 -8.45 -1.86
N HIS A 142 -6.17 -7.88 -2.67
CA HIS A 142 -4.76 -7.74 -2.28
C HIS A 142 -4.09 -6.43 -2.72
N SER A 143 -4.84 -5.35 -3.01
CA SER A 143 -4.28 -4.04 -3.44
C SER A 143 -3.26 -4.11 -4.61
N LEU A 144 -3.30 -5.17 -5.44
CA LEU A 144 -2.37 -5.39 -6.56
C LEU A 144 -2.95 -4.85 -7.88
N THR A 145 -2.40 -3.77 -8.41
CA THR A 145 -2.83 -3.17 -9.69
C THR A 145 -1.98 -3.67 -10.89
N LEU A 146 -2.48 -4.66 -11.64
CA LEU A 146 -1.89 -5.15 -12.91
C LEU A 146 -1.79 -4.07 -13.98
N PHE A 147 -2.76 -3.15 -13.98
CA PHE A 147 -2.89 -2.07 -14.93
C PHE A 147 -3.17 -0.78 -14.16
N PRO A 148 -2.41 0.29 -14.41
CA PRO A 148 -2.58 1.57 -13.71
C PRO A 148 -3.83 2.33 -14.17
N HIS A 149 -4.42 1.96 -15.31
CA HIS A 149 -5.68 2.51 -15.78
C HIS A 149 -6.64 1.41 -16.19
N PRO A 150 -7.93 1.55 -15.88
CA PRO A 150 -8.91 0.52 -16.16
C PRO A 150 -9.16 0.35 -17.67
N PHE A 151 -8.95 1.41 -18.47
CA PHE A 151 -8.93 1.30 -19.92
C PHE A 151 -7.80 0.39 -20.46
N LYS A 152 -6.59 0.44 -19.88
CA LYS A 152 -5.47 -0.46 -20.27
C LYS A 152 -5.81 -1.92 -19.94
N ALA A 153 -6.49 -2.16 -18.81
CA ALA A 153 -6.99 -3.47 -18.46
C ALA A 153 -8.03 -3.96 -19.48
N ALA A 154 -9.01 -3.13 -19.83
CA ALA A 154 -10.03 -3.46 -20.82
C ALA A 154 -9.43 -3.79 -22.20
N LEU A 155 -8.45 -2.99 -22.66
CA LEU A 155 -7.73 -3.26 -23.91
C LEU A 155 -6.99 -4.60 -23.87
N TYR A 156 -6.34 -4.92 -22.74
CA TYR A 156 -5.64 -6.19 -22.55
C TYR A 156 -6.59 -7.40 -22.58
N VAL A 157 -7.74 -7.27 -21.92
CA VAL A 157 -8.82 -8.27 -21.92
C VAL A 157 -9.36 -8.50 -23.33
N VAL A 158 -9.69 -7.42 -24.05
CA VAL A 158 -10.16 -7.50 -25.44
C VAL A 158 -9.12 -8.17 -26.33
N PHE A 159 -7.85 -7.78 -26.21
CA PHE A 159 -6.78 -8.38 -27.00
C PHE A 159 -6.62 -9.88 -26.71
N PHE A 160 -6.66 -10.28 -25.42
CA PHE A 160 -6.63 -11.69 -25.03
C PHE A 160 -7.81 -12.47 -25.62
N ILE A 161 -9.03 -11.94 -25.54
CA ILE A 161 -10.24 -12.56 -26.13
C ILE A 161 -10.08 -12.79 -27.63
N VAL A 162 -9.62 -11.77 -28.37
CA VAL A 162 -9.41 -11.88 -29.82
C VAL A 162 -8.44 -13.02 -30.15
N THR A 163 -7.38 -13.17 -29.36
CA THR A 163 -6.42 -14.26 -29.55
C THR A 163 -7.01 -15.65 -29.23
N ILE A 164 -7.85 -15.76 -28.21
CA ILE A 164 -8.56 -17.00 -27.85
C ILE A 164 -9.59 -17.39 -28.92
N ILE A 165 -10.38 -16.44 -29.41
CA ILE A 165 -11.35 -16.64 -30.50
C ILE A 165 -10.62 -17.06 -31.77
N GLY A 166 -9.52 -16.37 -32.13
CA GLY A 166 -8.67 -16.74 -33.25
C GLY A 166 -8.13 -18.16 -33.11
N SER A 167 -7.68 -18.55 -31.91
CA SER A 167 -7.22 -19.91 -31.64
C SER A 167 -8.34 -20.94 -31.90
N LEU A 168 -9.57 -20.70 -31.46
CA LEU A 168 -10.72 -21.61 -31.64
C LEU A 168 -11.17 -21.74 -33.10
N ILE A 169 -11.27 -20.62 -33.83
CA ILE A 169 -11.76 -20.59 -35.22
C ILE A 169 -10.77 -21.33 -36.13
N PHE A 170 -9.48 -21.00 -36.01
CA PHE A 170 -8.46 -21.52 -36.91
C PHE A 170 -7.88 -22.88 -36.49
N SER A 171 -8.18 -23.40 -35.30
CA SER A 171 -7.73 -24.74 -34.87
C SER A 171 -8.68 -25.87 -35.26
N ASN A 172 -9.92 -25.56 -35.67
CA ASN A 172 -11.00 -26.55 -35.84
C ASN A 172 -11.70 -26.48 -37.21
N THR A 173 -10.92 -26.25 -38.28
CA THR A 173 -11.40 -25.97 -39.65
C THR A 173 -12.24 -27.08 -40.32
N ASP A 174 -12.27 -28.30 -39.79
CA ASP A 174 -12.95 -29.46 -40.39
C ASP A 174 -14.32 -29.81 -39.77
N SER A 175 -14.89 -29.00 -38.87
CA SER A 175 -16.22 -29.29 -38.30
C SER A 175 -17.09 -28.05 -38.15
N ARG A 176 -18.41 -28.19 -38.36
CA ARG A 176 -19.42 -27.14 -38.08
C ARG A 176 -19.71 -26.93 -36.58
N LYS A 177 -19.03 -27.66 -35.69
CA LYS A 177 -19.24 -27.62 -34.22
C LYS A 177 -18.54 -26.50 -33.41
N PRO A 178 -17.53 -25.73 -33.88
CA PRO A 178 -16.86 -24.74 -33.03
C PRO A 178 -17.78 -23.57 -32.67
N TYR A 179 -18.74 -23.24 -33.54
CA TYR A 179 -19.67 -22.12 -33.35
C TYR A 179 -20.64 -22.34 -32.17
N GLY A 180 -21.07 -23.59 -31.92
CA GLY A 180 -21.94 -23.89 -30.77
C GLY A 180 -21.21 -23.77 -29.42
N ILE A 181 -19.92 -24.13 -29.40
CA ILE A 181 -19.05 -23.96 -28.23
C ILE A 181 -18.77 -22.46 -28.00
N LEU A 182 -18.51 -21.70 -29.07
CA LEU A 182 -18.36 -20.24 -29.01
C LEU A 182 -19.63 -19.54 -28.51
N ALA A 183 -20.80 -19.95 -29.00
CA ALA A 183 -22.09 -19.39 -28.61
C ALA A 183 -22.42 -19.60 -27.12
N GLY A 184 -21.89 -20.65 -26.48
CA GLY A 184 -22.01 -20.87 -25.04
C GLY A 184 -20.90 -20.22 -24.21
N ILE A 185 -19.64 -20.31 -24.64
CA ILE A 185 -18.48 -19.89 -23.83
C ILE A 185 -18.28 -18.38 -23.85
N VAL A 186 -18.44 -17.72 -24.99
CA VAL A 186 -18.18 -16.28 -25.09
C VAL A 186 -19.13 -15.50 -24.18
N PRO A 187 -20.44 -15.74 -24.14
CA PRO A 187 -21.34 -15.03 -23.22
C PRO A 187 -21.03 -15.29 -21.75
N ILE A 188 -20.71 -16.54 -21.36
CA ILE A 188 -20.36 -16.88 -19.97
C ILE A 188 -19.06 -16.19 -19.57
N PHE A 189 -18.05 -16.19 -20.43
CA PHE A 189 -16.81 -15.48 -20.17
C PHE A 189 -17.03 -13.96 -20.15
N LEU A 190 -17.84 -13.41 -21.05
CA LEU A 190 -18.17 -11.98 -21.05
C LEU A 190 -18.91 -11.60 -19.77
N ALA A 191 -19.83 -12.45 -19.29
CA ALA A 191 -20.52 -12.27 -18.02
C ALA A 191 -19.55 -12.35 -16.83
N LEU A 192 -18.66 -13.34 -16.78
CA LEU A 192 -17.61 -13.45 -15.76
C LEU A 192 -16.64 -12.26 -15.81
N THR A 193 -16.28 -11.82 -17.01
CA THR A 193 -15.38 -10.69 -17.24
C THR A 193 -16.05 -9.39 -16.84
N VAL A 194 -17.34 -9.19 -17.13
CA VAL A 194 -18.13 -8.05 -16.65
C VAL A 194 -18.29 -8.10 -15.13
N LEU A 195 -18.52 -9.27 -14.54
CA LEU A 195 -18.58 -9.47 -13.10
C LEU A 195 -17.24 -9.13 -12.43
N PHE A 196 -16.12 -9.61 -12.99
CA PHE A 196 -14.78 -9.38 -12.46
C PHE A 196 -14.23 -7.98 -12.78
N LEU A 197 -14.55 -7.40 -13.94
CA LEU A 197 -14.32 -5.98 -14.20
C LEU A 197 -15.19 -5.13 -13.31
N GLY A 198 -16.40 -5.57 -12.94
CA GLY A 198 -17.24 -4.91 -11.93
C GLY A 198 -16.55 -4.83 -10.58
N THR A 199 -15.96 -5.94 -10.11
CA THR A 199 -15.15 -5.96 -8.87
C THR A 199 -13.86 -5.15 -8.99
N TYR A 200 -13.17 -5.22 -10.14
CA TYR A 200 -11.97 -4.40 -10.41
C TYR A 200 -12.33 -2.92 -10.49
N ASN A 201 -13.51 -2.58 -11.03
CA ASN A 201 -13.99 -1.22 -11.18
C ASN A 201 -14.41 -0.63 -9.81
N ALA A 202 -15.06 -1.40 -8.95
CA ALA A 202 -15.37 -0.99 -7.59
C ALA A 202 -14.12 -0.57 -6.78
N GLN A 203 -12.98 -1.21 -7.05
CA GLN A 203 -11.70 -0.88 -6.43
C GLN A 203 -10.90 0.18 -7.23
N SER A 204 -11.03 0.23 -8.57
CA SER A 204 -10.36 1.21 -9.46
C SER A 204 -11.00 2.59 -9.39
N VAL A 205 -12.26 2.69 -8.95
CA VAL A 205 -12.90 3.96 -8.54
C VAL A 205 -12.08 4.63 -7.45
N ALA A 206 -11.44 3.86 -6.56
CA ALA A 206 -10.59 4.35 -5.48
C ALA A 206 -9.12 4.63 -5.87
N ASN A 207 -8.79 4.60 -7.17
CA ASN A 207 -7.46 4.95 -7.66
C ASN A 207 -7.48 5.85 -8.91
N THR A 208 -8.54 5.81 -9.74
CA THR A 208 -8.60 6.48 -11.07
C THR A 208 -10.04 6.68 -11.62
N GLY A 209 -11.10 6.73 -10.80
CA GLY A 209 -12.46 7.11 -11.24
C GLY A 209 -13.30 6.06 -12.00
N GLY A 210 -12.77 4.87 -12.27
CA GLY A 210 -13.54 3.74 -12.80
C GLY A 210 -14.08 3.85 -14.25
N LEU A 211 -14.64 2.74 -14.77
CA LEU A 211 -15.07 2.55 -16.16
C LEU A 211 -16.60 2.67 -16.38
N ILE A 212 -17.45 2.49 -15.36
CA ILE A 212 -18.89 2.23 -15.59
C ILE A 212 -19.84 3.09 -14.74
N GLN A 213 -19.38 3.82 -13.72
CA GLN A 213 -20.28 4.60 -12.85
C GLN A 213 -19.67 5.94 -12.44
N PRO A 214 -20.27 7.08 -12.82
CA PRO A 214 -19.95 8.37 -12.21
C PRO A 214 -20.80 8.70 -10.95
N THR A 215 -21.56 7.78 -10.37
CA THR A 215 -22.67 8.19 -9.46
C THR A 215 -23.05 7.28 -8.29
N LEU A 216 -22.26 6.27 -7.87
CA LEU A 216 -22.75 5.33 -6.82
C LEU A 216 -22.40 5.66 -5.35
N PHE A 217 -21.88 6.86 -5.05
CA PHE A 217 -21.71 7.34 -3.69
C PHE A 217 -22.18 8.79 -3.55
N ARG A 218 -23.44 8.97 -3.14
CA ARG A 218 -23.82 10.14 -2.36
C ARG A 218 -23.68 9.73 -0.91
N PHE A 219 -22.66 10.26 -0.23
CA PHE A 219 -22.66 10.23 1.23
C PHE A 219 -23.88 11.04 1.69
N ASP A 220 -24.80 10.39 2.40
CA ASP A 220 -25.91 11.07 3.07
C ASP A 220 -25.51 11.25 4.54
N PHE A 221 -25.48 12.51 4.97
CA PHE A 221 -25.06 12.91 6.32
C PHE A 221 -26.18 12.73 7.35
N SER A 222 -27.45 12.70 6.91
CA SER A 222 -28.62 12.67 7.79
C SER A 222 -28.71 11.45 8.73
N PRO A 223 -28.30 10.22 8.36
CA PRO A 223 -28.41 9.06 9.25
C PRO A 223 -27.56 9.20 10.52
N TYR A 224 -26.50 10.01 10.50
CA TYR A 224 -25.57 10.19 11.62
C TYR A 224 -26.04 11.24 12.63
N LEU A 225 -27.10 12.01 12.31
CA LEU A 225 -27.65 13.05 13.17
C LEU A 225 -28.73 12.56 14.15
N SER A 226 -28.92 11.24 14.25
CA SER A 226 -29.88 10.62 15.17
C SER A 226 -29.19 9.64 16.11
N LEU A 227 -29.77 9.40 17.29
CA LEU A 227 -29.28 8.40 18.25
C LEU A 227 -29.73 7.00 17.81
N GLN A 228 -28.83 6.26 17.20
CA GLN A 228 -29.04 4.90 16.69
C GLN A 228 -28.34 3.89 17.60
N ASN A 229 -28.87 2.67 17.66
CA ASN A 229 -28.27 1.57 18.42
C ASN A 229 -26.96 1.04 17.80
N GLU A 230 -26.76 1.27 16.50
CA GLU A 230 -25.54 0.98 15.75
C GLU A 230 -25.44 1.87 14.51
N ILE A 231 -24.24 2.32 14.18
CA ILE A 231 -23.94 3.01 12.92
C ILE A 231 -22.76 2.36 12.20
N SER A 232 -22.71 2.48 10.88
CA SER A 232 -21.59 2.00 10.06
C SER A 232 -21.05 3.14 9.22
N LEU A 233 -19.76 3.44 9.40
CA LEU A 233 -19.04 4.47 8.65
C LEU A 233 -18.22 3.82 7.53
N ASN A 234 -18.13 4.50 6.39
CA ASN A 234 -17.20 4.15 5.32
C ASN A 234 -16.09 5.22 5.21
N ASN A 235 -15.02 4.95 4.47
CA ASN A 235 -13.83 5.82 4.40
C ASN A 235 -13.68 6.55 3.04
N LYS A 236 -14.81 6.94 2.44
CA LYS A 236 -14.82 7.54 1.09
C LYS A 236 -14.51 9.02 1.16
N LEU A 237 -13.73 9.51 0.20
CA LEU A 237 -13.46 10.95 0.06
C LEU A 237 -14.76 11.70 -0.25
N VAL A 238 -15.17 12.61 0.63
CA VAL A 238 -16.37 13.44 0.52
C VAL A 238 -16.03 14.71 -0.24
N CYS A 239 -15.01 15.43 0.20
CA CYS A 239 -14.47 16.61 -0.47
C CYS A 239 -12.97 16.78 -0.17
N ILE A 240 -12.34 17.69 -0.90
CA ILE A 240 -11.04 18.25 -0.53
C ILE A 240 -11.28 19.69 -0.09
N VAL A 241 -10.68 20.09 1.03
CA VAL A 241 -10.78 21.45 1.55
C VAL A 241 -9.40 22.07 1.63
N HIS A 242 -9.19 23.18 0.94
CA HIS A 242 -7.99 24.01 1.10
C HIS A 242 -8.24 25.07 2.16
N THR A 243 -7.39 25.14 3.18
CA THR A 243 -7.46 26.12 4.27
C THR A 243 -6.10 26.17 5.00
N PRO A 244 -5.66 27.29 5.59
CA PRO A 244 -4.37 27.33 6.28
C PRO A 244 -4.26 26.32 7.43
N GLU A 245 -3.13 25.62 7.56
CA GLU A 245 -2.91 24.53 8.52
C GLU A 245 -3.24 24.90 9.97
N GLN A 246 -2.98 26.15 10.38
CA GLN A 246 -3.27 26.61 11.74
C GLN A 246 -4.76 26.52 12.12
N TYR A 247 -5.66 26.51 11.12
CA TYR A 247 -7.11 26.35 11.30
C TYR A 247 -7.59 24.93 11.04
N SER A 248 -6.69 23.96 10.79
CA SER A 248 -7.04 22.54 10.60
C SER A 248 -7.67 21.89 11.83
N ARG A 249 -7.62 22.53 13.00
CA ARG A 249 -8.32 22.06 14.20
C ARG A 249 -9.78 22.52 14.27
N ASN A 250 -10.19 23.41 13.37
CA ASN A 250 -11.55 23.93 13.36
C ASN A 250 -12.47 22.95 12.65
N PHE A 251 -13.70 22.83 13.15
CA PHE A 251 -14.70 22.00 12.50
C PHE A 251 -15.26 22.69 11.25
N LEU A 252 -15.48 21.90 10.20
CA LEU A 252 -16.21 22.30 9.02
C LEU A 252 -17.70 22.04 9.23
N ARG A 253 -18.45 23.10 9.51
CA ARG A 253 -19.90 23.07 9.74
C ARG A 253 -20.65 22.87 8.43
N ARG A 254 -21.53 21.88 8.41
CA ARG A 254 -22.53 21.68 7.36
C ARG A 254 -23.90 22.22 7.78
N VAL A 255 -24.23 22.06 9.06
CA VAL A 255 -25.54 22.43 9.62
C VAL A 255 -25.42 22.62 11.14
N TYR A 256 -26.27 23.46 11.71
CA TYR A 256 -26.54 23.45 13.14
C TYR A 256 -28.03 23.17 13.42
N LEU A 257 -28.30 22.57 14.58
CA LEU A 257 -29.59 22.07 15.01
C LEU A 257 -29.99 22.77 16.31
N SER A 258 -30.93 23.71 16.21
CA SER A 258 -31.34 24.56 17.32
C SER A 258 -32.49 23.97 18.15
N GLY A 259 -33.33 23.13 17.56
CA GLY A 259 -34.48 22.53 18.22
C GLY A 259 -34.15 21.19 18.89
N TRP A 260 -34.87 20.88 19.97
CA TRP A 260 -34.80 19.58 20.66
C TRP A 260 -36.20 18.96 20.71
N ASP A 261 -36.28 17.67 20.45
CA ASP A 261 -37.47 16.84 20.66
C ASP A 261 -37.02 15.46 21.17
N PRO A 262 -37.63 14.90 22.23
CA PRO A 262 -37.17 13.67 22.84
C PRO A 262 -37.33 12.43 21.94
N GLU A 263 -38.24 12.43 20.97
CA GLU A 263 -38.44 11.32 20.03
C GLU A 263 -37.54 11.45 18.78
N ARG A 264 -37.36 12.67 18.28
CA ARG A 264 -36.61 12.96 17.04
C ARG A 264 -35.12 13.24 17.28
N GLY A 265 -34.74 13.67 18.48
CA GLY A 265 -33.44 14.24 18.79
C GLY A 265 -33.32 15.72 18.42
N PHE A 266 -32.09 16.24 18.30
CA PHE A 266 -31.89 17.60 17.80
C PHE A 266 -32.28 17.72 16.32
N TYR A 267 -32.92 18.83 15.97
CA TYR A 267 -33.36 19.10 14.59
C TYR A 267 -33.28 20.59 14.25
N GLU A 268 -33.35 20.88 12.95
CA GLU A 268 -33.39 22.26 12.47
C GLU A 268 -34.75 22.92 12.78
N LYS A 269 -34.72 23.96 13.62
CA LYS A 269 -35.88 24.75 14.03
C LYS A 269 -35.57 26.22 13.70
N PRO A 270 -36.42 26.94 12.94
CA PRO A 270 -36.25 28.38 12.74
C PRO A 270 -36.25 29.10 14.10
N VAL A 271 -35.28 29.99 14.30
CA VAL A 271 -35.11 30.73 15.55
C VAL A 271 -35.55 32.19 15.33
N PRO A 272 -36.50 32.72 16.13
CA PRO A 272 -36.89 34.12 16.03
C PRO A 272 -35.69 35.05 16.19
N GLY A 273 -35.63 36.12 15.39
CA GLY A 273 -34.54 37.10 15.44
C GLY A 273 -33.24 36.70 14.74
N GLU A 274 -33.06 35.43 14.35
CA GLU A 274 -31.89 34.98 13.58
C GLU A 274 -32.22 34.75 12.09
N PRO A 275 -31.31 35.09 11.15
CA PRO A 275 -31.48 34.75 9.75
C PRO A 275 -31.41 33.23 9.53
N PRO A 276 -32.11 32.69 8.52
CA PRO A 276 -32.04 31.26 8.21
C PRO A 276 -30.61 30.83 7.86
N GLN A 277 -30.18 29.67 8.35
CA GLN A 277 -28.86 29.14 8.02
C GLN A 277 -28.70 28.89 6.52
N ILE A 278 -27.49 29.13 6.03
CA ILE A 278 -27.15 28.91 4.63
C ILE A 278 -26.55 27.52 4.50
N THR A 279 -27.34 26.60 3.94
CA THR A 279 -26.93 25.20 3.74
C THR A 279 -26.52 24.89 2.30
N SER A 280 -26.71 25.84 1.39
CA SER A 280 -26.46 25.65 -0.03
C SER A 280 -25.55 26.71 -0.63
N VAL A 281 -24.66 26.29 -1.52
CA VAL A 281 -23.78 27.17 -2.29
C VAL A 281 -24.65 28.07 -3.18
N PRO A 282 -24.53 29.40 -3.08
CA PRO A 282 -25.28 30.33 -3.92
C PRO A 282 -24.84 30.22 -5.39
N ALA A 283 -25.74 30.53 -6.32
CA ALA A 283 -25.45 30.45 -7.75
C ALA A 283 -24.50 31.54 -8.26
N ILE A 284 -24.36 32.64 -7.51
CA ILE A 284 -23.49 33.78 -7.79
C ILE A 284 -22.69 34.13 -6.53
N PRO A 285 -21.54 34.81 -6.67
CA PRO A 285 -20.80 35.34 -5.52
C PRO A 285 -21.73 36.15 -4.61
N THR A 286 -21.79 35.79 -3.34
CA THR A 286 -22.72 36.36 -2.36
C THR A 286 -22.00 36.68 -1.06
N THR A 287 -22.10 37.92 -0.61
CA THR A 287 -21.67 38.35 0.73
C THR A 287 -22.81 38.12 1.72
N ILE A 288 -22.49 37.53 2.86
CA ILE A 288 -23.43 37.20 3.93
C ILE A 288 -23.20 38.21 5.06
N PRO A 289 -24.23 38.90 5.55
CA PRO A 289 -24.09 39.79 6.70
C PRO A 289 -23.58 39.02 7.91
N ALA A 290 -22.48 39.49 8.50
CA ALA A 290 -21.92 38.95 9.73
C ALA A 290 -21.84 40.05 10.79
N GLU A 291 -22.11 39.68 12.04
CA GLU A 291 -21.95 40.57 13.19
C GLU A 291 -20.48 40.61 13.60
N GLU A 292 -19.95 41.81 13.87
CA GLU A 292 -18.63 41.94 14.47
C GLU A 292 -18.65 41.36 15.88
N ARG A 293 -17.79 40.36 16.12
CA ARG A 293 -17.57 39.73 17.43
C ARG A 293 -16.09 39.77 17.75
N LEU A 294 -15.75 39.79 19.04
CA LEU A 294 -14.35 39.82 19.46
C LEU A 294 -13.61 38.56 18.99
N LEU A 295 -12.35 38.74 18.59
CA LEU A 295 -11.38 37.66 18.36
C LEU A 295 -11.79 36.68 17.26
N ARG A 296 -12.50 37.23 16.27
CA ARG A 296 -12.80 36.58 15.01
C ARG A 296 -11.74 36.93 13.97
N GLU A 297 -11.24 35.90 13.32
CA GLU A 297 -10.28 35.98 12.23
C GLU A 297 -10.95 35.55 10.92
N GLU A 298 -10.62 36.23 9.83
CA GLU A 298 -11.08 35.87 8.49
C GLU A 298 -10.25 34.72 7.93
N VAL A 299 -10.90 33.60 7.64
CA VAL A 299 -10.28 32.40 7.11
C VAL A 299 -10.95 32.00 5.81
N SER A 300 -10.17 32.01 4.73
CA SER A 300 -10.59 31.54 3.43
C SER A 300 -10.47 30.02 3.34
N GLN A 301 -11.52 29.36 2.87
CA GLN A 301 -11.53 27.95 2.52
C GLN A 301 -11.95 27.77 1.06
N GLU A 302 -11.37 26.80 0.37
CA GLU A 302 -11.90 26.31 -0.91
C GLU A 302 -12.31 24.87 -0.78
N VAL A 303 -13.51 24.55 -1.25
CA VAL A 303 -14.11 23.23 -1.08
C VAL A 303 -14.36 22.61 -2.45
N PHE A 304 -13.78 21.44 -2.68
CA PHE A 304 -13.92 20.63 -3.90
C PHE A 304 -14.74 19.37 -3.58
N ILE A 305 -16.01 19.36 -3.96
CA ILE A 305 -16.97 18.31 -3.61
C ILE A 305 -16.80 17.08 -4.50
N VAL A 306 -16.53 15.91 -3.91
CA VAL A 306 -16.31 14.64 -4.62
C VAL A 306 -17.53 13.72 -4.50
N ASN A 307 -17.81 13.17 -3.32
CA ASN A 307 -18.91 12.22 -3.08
C ASN A 307 -20.03 12.79 -2.18
N PHE A 308 -20.31 14.08 -2.33
CA PHE A 308 -21.38 14.80 -1.62
C PHE A 308 -22.28 15.57 -2.59
N ASP A 309 -23.39 16.14 -2.11
CA ASP A 309 -24.20 17.04 -2.93
C ASP A 309 -23.38 18.30 -3.29
N PRO A 310 -23.11 18.58 -4.59
CA PRO A 310 -22.29 19.73 -5.00
C PRO A 310 -22.91 21.08 -4.64
N LYS A 311 -24.21 21.13 -4.32
CA LYS A 311 -24.87 22.33 -3.84
C LYS A 311 -24.72 22.52 -2.33
N SER A 312 -24.20 21.56 -1.57
CA SER A 312 -24.08 21.70 -0.12
C SER A 312 -22.96 22.66 0.27
N LEU A 313 -23.29 23.65 1.09
CA LEU A 313 -22.31 24.55 1.71
C LEU A 313 -21.72 23.87 2.96
N ILE A 314 -20.40 23.79 3.00
CA ILE A 314 -19.58 23.31 4.10
C ILE A 314 -18.57 24.44 4.35
N ALA A 315 -18.53 24.97 5.56
CA ALA A 315 -17.64 26.09 5.89
C ALA A 315 -17.24 26.01 7.37
N MET A 316 -16.10 26.61 7.73
CA MET A 316 -15.80 26.86 9.14
C MET A 316 -16.76 27.89 9.69
N ASP A 317 -17.18 27.70 10.94
CA ASP A 317 -17.98 28.63 11.73
C ASP A 317 -18.90 29.57 10.91
N TYR A 318 -18.67 30.89 10.88
CA TYR A 318 -19.54 31.85 10.19
C TYR A 318 -19.09 32.19 8.77
N PRO A 319 -19.73 31.68 7.71
CA PRO A 319 -19.43 32.11 6.36
C PRO A 319 -19.87 33.56 6.13
N VAL A 320 -18.97 34.40 5.63
CA VAL A 320 -19.20 35.83 5.35
C VAL A 320 -19.18 36.15 3.86
N GLU A 321 -18.55 35.31 3.05
CA GLU A 321 -18.53 35.43 1.60
C GLU A 321 -18.47 34.05 0.96
N VAL A 322 -19.32 33.77 -0.03
CA VAL A 322 -19.29 32.51 -0.78
C VAL A 322 -19.25 32.81 -2.28
N THR A 323 -18.25 32.25 -2.95
CA THR A 323 -18.02 32.38 -4.38
C THR A 323 -18.06 31.00 -5.06
N PRO A 324 -19.10 30.68 -5.85
CA PRO A 324 -19.12 29.43 -6.61
C PRO A 324 -18.07 29.43 -7.73
N TYR A 325 -17.52 28.27 -8.06
CA TYR A 325 -16.57 28.11 -9.16
C TYR A 325 -17.19 27.37 -10.35
N ALA A 326 -16.93 27.91 -11.55
CA ALA A 326 -17.00 27.18 -12.79
C ALA A 326 -15.74 26.32 -12.95
N MET A 327 -15.94 25.02 -13.13
CA MET A 327 -14.88 24.02 -13.21
C MET A 327 -14.39 23.83 -14.65
N TRP A 328 -13.19 23.29 -14.84
CA TRP A 328 -12.72 22.90 -16.16
C TRP A 328 -13.47 21.68 -16.71
N GLN A 329 -13.39 21.50 -18.03
CA GLN A 329 -13.95 20.32 -18.67
C GLN A 329 -13.26 19.06 -18.15
N HIS A 330 -14.06 18.10 -17.66
CA HIS A 330 -13.61 16.79 -17.15
C HIS A 330 -12.99 16.80 -15.74
N ALA A 331 -13.31 17.78 -14.89
CA ALA A 331 -12.95 17.73 -13.48
C ALA A 331 -13.40 16.40 -12.81
N SER A 332 -12.52 15.81 -12.00
CA SER A 332 -12.81 14.58 -11.23
C SER A 332 -13.64 14.81 -9.95
N PHE A 333 -14.16 16.03 -9.77
CA PHE A 333 -15.06 16.44 -8.68
C PHE A 333 -16.34 17.07 -9.23
N ASN A 334 -17.38 17.11 -8.41
CA ASN A 334 -18.75 17.41 -8.80
C ASN A 334 -19.19 18.87 -8.56
N GLY A 335 -18.44 19.61 -7.75
CA GLY A 335 -18.66 21.03 -7.50
C GLY A 335 -17.47 21.65 -6.78
N ALA A 336 -17.28 22.96 -6.95
CA ALA A 336 -16.27 23.69 -6.20
C ALA A 336 -16.74 25.11 -5.88
N TYR A 337 -16.28 25.64 -4.75
CA TYR A 337 -16.52 27.00 -4.33
C TYR A 337 -15.45 27.47 -3.34
N LYS A 338 -15.31 28.78 -3.22
CA LYS A 338 -14.57 29.45 -2.17
C LYS A 338 -15.53 30.00 -1.13
N VAL A 339 -15.19 29.88 0.14
CA VAL A 339 -15.92 30.48 1.25
C VAL A 339 -14.95 31.16 2.21
N THR A 340 -15.17 32.44 2.48
CA THR A 340 -14.47 33.16 3.55
C THR A 340 -15.34 33.09 4.80
N SER A 341 -14.76 32.77 5.95
CA SER A 341 -15.49 32.63 7.21
C SER A 341 -14.83 33.43 8.34
N HIS A 342 -15.62 33.91 9.28
CA HIS A 342 -15.17 34.43 10.57
C HIS A 342 -15.07 33.27 11.56
N THR A 343 -13.85 32.92 11.97
CA THR A 343 -13.59 31.83 12.91
C THR A 343 -12.86 32.33 14.14
N THR A 344 -12.88 31.59 15.24
CA THR A 344 -12.15 31.97 16.46
C THR A 344 -10.65 31.74 16.31
N GLY A 345 -9.85 32.78 16.48
CA GLY A 345 -8.39 32.66 16.65
C GLY A 345 -8.10 32.13 18.06
N PHE A 346 -7.76 30.85 18.19
CA PHE A 346 -7.46 30.06 19.40
C PHE A 346 -7.36 30.79 20.77
N ILE A 347 -8.35 30.65 21.67
CA ILE A 347 -8.20 31.09 23.08
C ILE A 347 -9.07 30.34 24.11
N PRO A 348 -8.47 29.43 24.91
CA PRO A 348 -9.13 28.88 26.10
C PRO A 348 -9.13 29.84 27.30
N PHE A 349 -8.12 30.70 27.43
CA PHE A 349 -7.92 31.50 28.66
C PHE A 349 -8.78 32.76 28.75
N GLU A 350 -9.19 33.33 27.62
CA GLU A 350 -9.98 34.56 27.61
C GLU A 350 -11.48 34.32 27.85
N LEU A 351 -11.94 33.06 27.75
CA LEU A 351 -13.32 32.70 28.07
C LEU A 351 -13.59 32.61 29.58
N TYR A 352 -12.55 32.54 30.43
CA TYR A 352 -12.70 32.39 31.89
C TYR A 352 -13.46 33.55 32.53
N ASP A 353 -13.27 34.77 32.02
CA ASP A 353 -13.90 35.99 32.56
C ASP A 353 -15.27 36.29 31.93
N SER A 354 -15.74 35.47 30.98
CA SER A 354 -17.02 35.72 30.32
C SER A 354 -18.19 35.55 31.28
N PRO A 355 -19.13 36.52 31.33
CA PRO A 355 -20.34 36.38 32.13
C PRO A 355 -21.33 35.41 31.48
N PHE A 356 -22.33 35.00 32.26
CA PHE A 356 -23.53 34.37 31.72
C PHE A 356 -24.27 35.33 30.78
N PRO A 357 -24.79 34.86 29.64
CA PRO A 357 -25.58 35.67 28.74
C PRO A 357 -26.90 36.12 29.40
N VAL A 358 -27.21 37.41 29.26
CA VAL A 358 -28.41 38.05 29.80
C VAL A 358 -29.53 38.06 28.75
N PRO A 359 -30.68 37.40 29.00
CA PRO A 359 -31.84 37.46 28.11
C PRO A 359 -32.31 38.90 27.83
N GLY A 360 -32.69 39.16 26.58
CA GLY A 360 -33.14 40.47 26.09
C GLY A 360 -32.01 41.48 25.84
N THR A 361 -30.80 41.22 26.36
CA THR A 361 -29.61 42.07 26.18
C THR A 361 -28.61 41.44 25.21
N ASP A 362 -28.12 40.24 25.51
CA ASP A 362 -27.09 39.56 24.71
C ASP A 362 -27.70 38.67 23.62
N LEU A 363 -28.89 38.13 23.88
CA LEU A 363 -29.76 37.43 22.94
C LEU A 363 -31.20 37.90 23.16
N PRO A 364 -32.02 38.08 22.10
CA PRO A 364 -33.45 38.32 22.27
C PRO A 364 -34.10 37.23 23.14
N ASP A 365 -35.11 37.58 23.95
CA ASP A 365 -35.74 36.64 24.89
C ASP A 365 -36.22 35.36 24.19
N GLU A 366 -36.90 35.49 23.05
CA GLU A 366 -37.39 34.36 22.24
C GLU A 366 -36.24 33.48 21.70
N THR A 367 -35.10 34.07 21.35
CA THR A 367 -33.90 33.35 20.89
C THR A 367 -33.25 32.59 22.04
N TYR A 368 -33.12 33.23 23.20
CA TYR A 368 -32.55 32.65 24.41
C TYR A 368 -33.38 31.44 24.87
N GLU A 369 -34.71 31.56 24.87
CA GLU A 369 -35.62 30.47 25.20
C GLU A 369 -35.43 29.25 24.29
N VAL A 370 -35.32 29.45 22.96
CA VAL A 370 -35.11 28.34 22.00
C VAL A 370 -33.80 27.59 22.26
N TYR A 371 -32.73 28.32 22.59
CA TYR A 371 -31.41 27.72 22.84
C TYR A 371 -31.21 27.17 24.26
N THR A 372 -32.16 27.41 25.17
CA THR A 372 -32.22 26.82 26.51
C THR A 372 -33.39 25.82 26.67
N GLU A 373 -34.21 25.66 25.63
CA GLU A 373 -35.37 24.77 25.61
C GLU A 373 -34.97 23.30 25.84
N ILE A 374 -35.59 22.68 26.83
CA ILE A 374 -35.46 21.27 27.17
C ILE A 374 -36.81 20.77 27.71
N ASP A 375 -37.18 19.54 27.37
CA ASP A 375 -38.45 18.97 27.85
C ASP A 375 -38.37 18.63 29.36
N PRO A 376 -39.51 18.65 30.08
CA PRO A 376 -39.51 18.44 31.53
C PRO A 376 -38.95 17.08 32.00
N GLU A 377 -39.12 16.02 31.20
CA GLU A 377 -38.68 14.67 31.55
C GLU A 377 -37.15 14.59 31.47
N THR A 378 -36.56 15.02 30.36
CA THR A 378 -35.11 15.09 30.18
C THR A 378 -34.46 16.02 31.20
N LYS A 379 -35.08 17.19 31.49
CA LYS A 379 -34.58 18.12 32.51
C LYS A 379 -34.56 17.47 33.89
N THR A 380 -35.63 16.79 34.30
CA THR A 380 -35.70 16.10 35.59
C THR A 380 -34.65 15.00 35.71
N MET A 381 -34.35 14.31 34.60
CA MET A 381 -33.33 13.26 34.54
C MET A 381 -31.90 13.81 34.63
N LEU A 382 -31.60 14.94 34.00
CA LEU A 382 -30.25 15.54 33.97
C LEU A 382 -29.94 16.45 35.17
N GLN A 383 -30.95 17.08 35.77
CA GLN A 383 -30.75 18.09 36.83
C GLN A 383 -29.85 17.58 37.96
N PRO A 384 -30.03 16.38 38.55
CA PRO A 384 -29.17 15.90 39.63
C PRO A 384 -27.72 15.66 39.19
N LEU A 385 -27.52 15.20 37.94
CA LEU A 385 -26.19 14.95 37.39
C LEU A 385 -25.43 16.26 37.13
N VAL A 386 -26.12 17.26 36.59
CA VAL A 386 -25.55 18.60 36.36
C VAL A 386 -25.19 19.26 37.69
N GLU A 387 -26.08 19.20 38.68
CA GLU A 387 -25.82 19.74 40.02
C GLU A 387 -24.64 19.06 40.72
N ASP A 388 -24.49 17.73 40.59
CA ASP A 388 -23.36 16.98 41.16
C ASP A 388 -22.01 17.37 40.54
N ILE A 389 -21.97 17.55 39.22
CA ILE A 389 -20.73 17.86 38.48
C ILE A 389 -20.32 19.33 38.66
N SER A 390 -21.27 20.26 38.52
CA SER A 390 -20.97 21.68 38.38
C SER A 390 -21.61 22.59 39.41
N GLY A 391 -22.52 22.09 40.26
CA GLY A 391 -23.34 22.92 41.17
C GLY A 391 -22.57 23.70 42.24
N GLN A 392 -21.30 23.35 42.50
CA GLN A 392 -20.41 24.09 43.40
C GLN A 392 -19.67 25.26 42.73
N PHE A 393 -19.77 25.40 41.41
CA PHE A 393 -19.07 26.42 40.63
C PHE A 393 -20.07 27.46 40.10
N THR A 394 -19.65 28.72 40.11
CA THR A 394 -20.47 29.85 39.64
C THR A 394 -19.94 30.48 38.36
N GLY A 395 -18.74 30.08 37.90
CA GLY A 395 -18.14 30.57 36.66
C GLY A 395 -18.81 29.96 35.43
N TYR A 396 -19.17 30.79 34.45
CA TYR A 396 -19.86 30.34 33.24
C TYR A 396 -19.02 29.32 32.45
N TYR A 397 -17.75 29.67 32.18
CA TYR A 397 -16.81 28.79 31.49
C TYR A 397 -16.45 27.53 32.30
N ASP A 398 -16.33 27.66 33.62
CA ASP A 398 -16.03 26.51 34.50
C ASP A 398 -17.12 25.43 34.39
N ILE A 399 -18.39 25.84 34.42
CA ILE A 399 -19.51 24.91 34.28
C ILE A 399 -19.47 24.20 32.92
N ILE A 400 -19.22 24.95 31.83
CA ILE A 400 -19.12 24.38 30.48
C ILE A 400 -17.98 23.38 30.39
N LEU A 401 -16.79 23.76 30.88
CA LEU A 401 -15.60 22.93 30.84
C LEU A 401 -15.77 21.64 31.65
N LEU A 402 -16.33 21.72 32.87
CA LEU A 402 -16.54 20.55 33.73
C LEU A 402 -17.50 19.54 33.11
N LEU A 403 -18.62 20.00 32.54
CA LEU A 403 -19.58 19.12 31.88
C LEU A 403 -18.98 18.50 30.62
N ASN A 404 -18.19 19.26 29.85
CA ASN A 404 -17.47 18.76 28.67
C ASN A 404 -16.43 17.68 29.07
N GLU A 405 -15.59 17.97 30.07
CA GLU A 405 -14.52 17.10 30.53
C GLU A 405 -15.05 15.83 31.22
N PHE A 406 -16.18 15.91 31.92
CA PHE A 406 -16.86 14.75 32.49
C PHE A 406 -17.17 13.69 31.43
N LEU A 407 -17.71 14.11 30.29
CA LEU A 407 -18.01 13.21 29.16
C LEU A 407 -16.74 12.78 28.42
N ARG A 408 -15.79 13.70 28.20
CA ARG A 408 -14.58 13.46 27.41
C ARG A 408 -13.57 12.53 28.09
N ASN A 409 -13.32 12.74 29.38
CA ASN A 409 -12.24 12.08 30.14
C ASN A 409 -12.73 11.12 31.23
N GLY A 410 -14.05 11.02 31.45
CA GLY A 410 -14.67 10.15 32.44
C GLY A 410 -14.76 8.67 32.04
N GLU A 411 -15.83 8.01 32.50
CA GLU A 411 -16.06 6.57 32.33
C GLU A 411 -16.67 6.20 30.97
N TYR A 412 -16.97 7.19 30.13
CA TYR A 412 -17.54 7.00 28.80
C TYR A 412 -16.52 6.45 27.80
N ARG A 413 -17.01 5.71 26.80
CA ARG A 413 -16.20 5.07 25.75
C ARG A 413 -16.82 5.30 24.38
N TYR A 414 -15.96 5.51 23.37
CA TYR A 414 -16.39 5.62 21.99
C TYR A 414 -16.73 4.25 21.41
N SER A 415 -17.92 4.11 20.82
CA SER A 415 -18.44 2.87 20.23
C SER A 415 -19.43 3.20 19.10
N LEU A 416 -19.28 2.53 17.95
CA LEU A 416 -20.27 2.61 16.86
C LEU A 416 -21.45 1.65 17.07
N LYS A 417 -21.35 0.78 18.09
CA LYS A 417 -22.37 -0.22 18.47
C LYS A 417 -22.80 -0.04 19.94
N PRO A 418 -23.36 1.12 20.31
CA PRO A 418 -23.77 1.40 21.68
C PRO A 418 -24.83 0.42 22.22
N GLY A 419 -25.57 -0.25 21.31
CA GLY A 419 -26.63 -1.20 21.66
C GLY A 419 -27.98 -0.52 21.88
N PRO A 420 -29.08 -1.29 21.94
CA PRO A 420 -30.40 -0.75 22.18
C PRO A 420 -30.67 -0.49 23.68
N SER A 421 -31.29 0.64 23.99
CA SER A 421 -31.85 0.90 25.32
C SER A 421 -32.95 -0.12 25.69
N GLN A 422 -32.99 -0.52 26.96
CA GLN A 422 -34.07 -1.37 27.51
C GLN A 422 -35.36 -0.60 27.75
N THR A 423 -35.27 0.72 27.99
CA THR A 423 -36.42 1.62 28.26
C THR A 423 -36.92 2.29 26.99
N GLY A 424 -36.17 2.20 25.89
CA GLY A 424 -36.43 2.93 24.64
C GLY A 424 -35.76 4.31 24.59
N ASN A 425 -35.31 4.85 25.73
CA ASN A 425 -34.57 6.10 25.81
C ASN A 425 -33.06 5.84 25.63
N GLN A 426 -32.52 6.17 24.46
CA GLN A 426 -31.10 5.96 24.14
C GLN A 426 -30.15 6.89 24.88
N LEU A 427 -30.60 8.12 25.16
CA LEU A 427 -29.83 9.12 25.89
C LEU A 427 -29.62 8.69 27.35
N GLU A 428 -30.69 8.28 28.03
CA GLU A 428 -30.64 7.73 29.40
C GLU A 428 -29.72 6.50 29.47
N HIS A 429 -29.86 5.59 28.51
CA HIS A 429 -29.04 4.38 28.45
C HIS A 429 -27.56 4.72 28.33
N PHE A 430 -27.19 5.66 27.47
CA PHE A 430 -25.82 6.12 27.32
C PHE A 430 -25.27 6.75 28.62
N LEU A 431 -26.01 7.67 29.23
CA LEU A 431 -25.53 8.44 30.38
C LEU A 431 -25.34 7.59 31.64
N PHE A 432 -26.27 6.67 31.93
CA PHE A 432 -26.34 6.00 33.23
C PHE A 432 -26.11 4.49 33.18
N SER A 433 -26.17 3.85 32.00
CA SER A 433 -26.08 2.40 31.88
C SER A 433 -24.89 1.93 31.03
N SER A 434 -24.92 2.14 29.71
CA SER A 434 -23.91 1.59 28.80
C SER A 434 -22.61 2.38 28.82
N ARG A 435 -22.69 3.70 28.94
CA ARG A 435 -21.56 4.65 28.82
C ARG A 435 -20.76 4.45 27.52
N LYS A 436 -21.40 3.90 26.49
CA LYS A 436 -20.83 3.63 25.17
C LYS A 436 -21.64 4.38 24.13
N GLY A 437 -20.99 5.19 23.28
CA GLY A 437 -21.65 6.00 22.27
C GLY A 437 -20.70 6.53 21.21
N TYR A 438 -21.21 7.11 20.14
CA TYR A 438 -20.42 7.85 19.13
C TYR A 438 -20.68 9.35 19.24
N CYS A 439 -19.99 10.18 18.44
CA CYS A 439 -19.98 11.66 18.58
C CYS A 439 -21.36 12.30 18.84
N THR A 440 -22.42 11.89 18.13
CA THR A 440 -23.79 12.39 18.33
C THR A 440 -24.33 12.16 19.76
N TYR A 441 -24.04 11.01 20.39
CA TYR A 441 -24.43 10.74 21.78
C TYR A 441 -23.77 11.73 22.75
N PHE A 442 -22.47 11.98 22.55
CA PHE A 442 -21.71 12.92 23.38
C PHE A 442 -22.20 14.37 23.18
N ALA A 443 -22.36 14.81 21.93
CA ALA A 443 -22.83 16.16 21.61
C ALA A 443 -24.25 16.42 22.12
N PHE A 444 -25.17 15.46 21.96
CA PHE A 444 -26.54 15.59 22.46
C PHE A 444 -26.55 15.68 23.99
N SER A 445 -25.77 14.82 24.66
CA SER A 445 -25.66 14.81 26.12
C SER A 445 -25.12 16.13 26.66
N LEU A 446 -24.00 16.61 26.13
CA LEU A 446 -23.43 17.89 26.58
C LEU A 446 -24.40 19.05 26.34
N CYS A 447 -25.00 19.14 25.15
CA CYS A 447 -25.93 20.22 24.82
C CYS A 447 -27.12 20.24 25.80
N LEU A 448 -27.70 19.08 26.13
CA LEU A 448 -28.82 19.01 27.06
C LEU A 448 -28.41 19.27 28.52
N MET A 449 -27.21 18.84 28.92
CA MET A 449 -26.65 19.18 30.25
C MET A 449 -26.43 20.69 30.40
N LEU A 450 -25.95 21.36 29.35
CA LEU A 450 -25.80 22.81 29.31
C LEU A 450 -27.15 23.53 29.36
N ARG A 451 -28.14 23.11 28.56
CA ARG A 451 -29.50 23.66 28.61
C ARG A 451 -30.17 23.46 29.97
N THR A 452 -29.91 22.33 30.63
CA THR A 452 -30.37 22.08 32.02
C THR A 452 -29.78 23.11 32.99
N ALA A 453 -28.51 23.51 32.80
CA ALA A 453 -27.85 24.59 33.54
C ALA A 453 -28.27 26.01 33.10
N GLY A 454 -29.21 26.15 32.16
CA GLY A 454 -29.64 27.44 31.62
C GLY A 454 -28.63 28.09 30.66
N ILE A 455 -27.70 27.30 30.10
CA ILE A 455 -26.66 27.78 29.20
C ILE A 455 -27.16 27.65 27.75
N PRO A 456 -27.23 28.75 26.96
CA PRO A 456 -27.66 28.68 25.57
C PRO A 456 -26.67 27.87 24.72
N SER A 457 -27.14 26.73 24.18
CA SER A 457 -26.31 25.81 23.40
C SER A 457 -27.08 25.18 22.23
N ARG A 458 -26.35 24.82 21.17
CA ARG A 458 -26.89 24.12 20.00
C ARG A 458 -25.96 23.01 19.53
N VAL A 459 -26.50 22.02 18.83
CA VAL A 459 -25.67 20.95 18.23
C VAL A 459 -25.27 21.37 16.83
N ALA A 460 -23.98 21.33 16.53
CA ALA A 460 -23.46 21.54 15.19
C ALA A 460 -22.90 20.23 14.63
N ALA A 461 -22.97 20.10 13.31
CA ALA A 461 -22.57 18.88 12.66
C ALA A 461 -21.98 19.15 11.27
N GLY A 462 -20.98 18.36 10.93
CA GLY A 462 -20.24 18.45 9.67
C GLY A 462 -19.04 17.53 9.70
N PHE A 463 -17.84 18.07 9.51
CA PHE A 463 -16.61 17.28 9.45
C PHE A 463 -15.52 17.90 10.31
N PHE A 464 -14.65 17.07 10.91
CA PHE A 464 -13.37 17.55 11.40
C PHE A 464 -12.30 17.42 10.29
N LEU A 465 -11.24 18.20 10.39
CA LEU A 465 -10.06 18.05 9.54
C LEU A 465 -8.98 17.29 10.31
N ASP A 466 -8.30 16.39 9.62
CA ASP A 466 -7.14 15.69 10.17
C ASP A 466 -5.88 16.46 9.77
N SER A 467 -5.27 17.15 10.74
CA SER A 467 -4.08 17.98 10.55
C SER A 467 -2.88 17.19 10.00
N GLU A 468 -2.81 15.88 10.25
CA GLU A 468 -1.73 15.04 9.74
C GLU A 468 -1.94 14.57 8.30
N SER A 469 -3.14 14.81 7.73
CA SER A 469 -3.54 14.30 6.42
C SER A 469 -3.38 15.29 5.26
N SER A 470 -2.94 16.52 5.54
CA SER A 470 -2.85 17.58 4.54
C SER A 470 -1.70 17.43 3.55
N SER A 471 -1.85 18.11 2.42
CA SER A 471 -0.76 18.40 1.48
C SER A 471 -1.09 19.70 0.76
N LEU A 472 -0.20 20.69 0.78
CA LEU A 472 -0.42 22.05 0.24
C LEU A 472 -1.60 22.77 0.90
N ASP A 473 -1.78 22.63 2.22
CA ASP A 473 -2.98 23.13 2.94
C ASP A 473 -4.30 22.54 2.42
N TYR A 474 -4.27 21.50 1.58
CA TYR A 474 -5.45 20.74 1.19
C TYR A 474 -5.64 19.54 2.10
N PHE A 475 -6.83 19.42 2.66
CA PHE A 475 -7.23 18.38 3.58
C PHE A 475 -8.23 17.44 2.89
N PRO A 476 -7.97 16.13 2.84
CA PRO A 476 -8.96 15.16 2.41
C PRO A 476 -10.05 14.99 3.48
N VAL A 477 -11.27 15.42 3.19
CA VAL A 477 -12.43 15.19 4.06
C VAL A 477 -13.12 13.90 3.67
N ARG A 478 -13.24 12.96 4.60
CA ARG A 478 -13.82 11.63 4.35
C ARG A 478 -15.12 11.43 5.13
N SER A 479 -15.91 10.46 4.72
CA SER A 479 -17.24 10.18 5.30
C SER A 479 -17.17 9.68 6.75
N ASN A 480 -16.08 9.03 7.16
CA ASN A 480 -15.81 8.67 8.56
C ASN A 480 -15.28 9.84 9.41
N MET A 481 -15.01 10.99 8.80
CA MET A 481 -14.69 12.24 9.51
C MET A 481 -15.94 13.07 9.83
N ALA A 482 -17.12 12.53 9.50
CA ALA A 482 -18.39 13.11 9.92
C ALA A 482 -18.45 13.20 11.45
N HIS A 483 -18.74 14.39 11.96
CA HIS A 483 -18.67 14.67 13.39
C HIS A 483 -19.81 15.58 13.84
N ALA A 484 -20.19 15.42 15.10
CA ALA A 484 -21.15 16.26 15.80
C ALA A 484 -20.49 16.82 17.07
N TRP A 485 -20.67 18.12 17.31
CA TRP A 485 -20.13 18.85 18.46
C TRP A 485 -21.17 19.83 19.00
N VAL A 486 -20.84 20.54 20.08
CA VAL A 486 -21.72 21.54 20.69
C VAL A 486 -21.18 22.93 20.45
N GLU A 487 -22.05 23.86 20.10
CA GLU A 487 -21.73 25.29 20.09
C GLU A 487 -22.44 25.98 21.26
N VAL A 488 -21.69 26.78 22.02
CA VAL A 488 -22.17 27.50 23.22
C VAL A 488 -22.03 28.99 22.99
N PHE A 489 -23.05 29.77 23.36
CA PHE A 489 -23.05 31.21 23.14
C PHE A 489 -22.27 31.97 24.23
N PHE A 490 -21.42 32.90 23.83
CA PHE A 490 -20.71 33.84 24.70
C PHE A 490 -21.03 35.27 24.24
N PRO A 491 -21.44 36.19 25.13
CA PRO A 491 -21.90 37.54 24.75
C PRO A 491 -20.96 38.30 23.80
N GLU A 492 -19.66 38.36 24.11
CA GLU A 492 -18.70 39.15 23.31
C GLU A 492 -18.10 38.36 22.13
N TYR A 493 -18.09 37.03 22.21
CA TYR A 493 -17.39 36.15 21.27
C TYR A 493 -18.33 35.44 20.28
N GLY A 494 -19.63 35.42 20.54
CA GLY A 494 -20.62 34.65 19.79
C GLY A 494 -20.58 33.15 20.12
N TRP A 495 -20.92 32.30 19.14
CA TRP A 495 -20.95 30.85 19.36
C TRP A 495 -19.56 30.22 19.29
N ILE A 496 -19.22 29.40 20.29
CA ILE A 496 -17.91 28.75 20.46
C ILE A 496 -18.09 27.23 20.48
N SER A 497 -17.24 26.50 19.74
CA SER A 497 -17.33 25.04 19.62
C SER A 497 -16.65 24.31 20.78
N PHE A 498 -17.33 23.30 21.34
CA PHE A 498 -16.85 22.37 22.36
C PHE A 498 -17.11 20.93 21.91
N ASP A 499 -16.09 20.07 22.03
CA ASP A 499 -16.18 18.65 21.68
C ASP A 499 -16.12 17.75 22.93
N PRO A 500 -17.25 17.16 23.35
CA PRO A 500 -17.33 16.24 24.48
C PRO A 500 -16.86 14.82 24.16
N THR A 501 -16.52 14.52 22.90
CA THR A 501 -16.24 13.16 22.44
C THR A 501 -14.95 12.61 23.06
N THR A 502 -15.05 11.45 23.72
CA THR A 502 -13.90 10.77 24.33
C THR A 502 -12.95 10.16 23.28
N ASN A 503 -11.65 10.14 23.60
CA ASN A 503 -10.65 9.40 22.82
C ASN A 503 -10.48 7.93 23.26
N ARG A 504 -11.23 7.48 24.28
CA ARG A 504 -11.15 6.11 24.82
C ARG A 504 -12.13 5.18 24.11
N ILE A 505 -11.62 4.21 23.36
CA ILE A 505 -12.42 3.26 22.58
C ILE A 505 -13.02 2.18 23.49
N ALA A 506 -14.25 1.73 23.22
CA ALA A 506 -14.87 0.62 23.95
C ALA A 506 -14.21 -0.73 23.62
N GLU A 507 -14.11 -1.61 24.62
CA GLU A 507 -13.54 -2.96 24.44
C GLU A 507 -14.28 -3.74 23.35
N GLY A 508 -13.52 -4.33 22.41
CA GLY A 508 -14.04 -5.10 21.29
C GLY A 508 -14.44 -4.29 20.05
N GLU A 509 -14.26 -2.97 20.06
CA GLU A 509 -14.48 -2.10 18.89
C GLU A 509 -13.16 -1.81 18.16
N GLU A 510 -13.10 -2.12 16.86
CA GLU A 510 -12.01 -1.70 15.97
C GLU A 510 -12.46 -0.47 15.18
N LEU A 511 -12.02 0.71 15.59
CA LEU A 511 -12.32 1.95 14.88
C LEU A 511 -11.25 2.25 13.84
N LEU A 512 -11.62 2.15 12.56
CA LEU A 512 -10.84 2.66 11.43
C LEU A 512 -10.94 4.20 11.34
N LEU A 513 -10.71 4.91 12.44
CA LEU A 513 -10.82 6.38 12.47
C LEU A 513 -9.58 7.08 11.92
N MET A 514 -8.42 6.42 11.91
CA MET A 514 -7.17 7.02 11.48
C MET A 514 -6.29 5.95 10.87
N ASN A 515 -5.96 6.04 9.56
CA ASN A 515 -4.83 5.33 8.93
C ASN A 515 -4.70 5.47 7.40
N ASN A 516 -5.53 6.24 6.70
CA ASN A 516 -5.31 6.50 5.26
C ASN A 516 -5.05 7.98 5.02
N ALA A 517 -3.96 8.50 5.62
CA ALA A 517 -3.35 9.76 5.21
C ALA A 517 -3.13 9.71 3.69
N GLY A 518 -3.88 10.54 2.96
CA GLY A 518 -3.72 10.78 1.54
C GLY A 518 -3.77 9.57 0.59
N GLY A 519 -4.63 8.56 0.82
CA GLY A 519 -4.78 7.43 -0.12
C GLY A 519 -4.88 7.87 -1.59
N ASP A 520 -4.43 7.05 -2.55
CA ASP A 520 -4.21 7.36 -3.99
C ASP A 520 -5.22 8.35 -4.63
N ASP A 521 -6.51 8.26 -4.28
CA ASP A 521 -7.56 9.20 -4.69
C ASP A 521 -7.26 10.67 -4.37
N PHE A 522 -6.83 10.97 -3.15
CA PHE A 522 -6.56 12.35 -2.70
C PHE A 522 -5.39 12.94 -3.47
N ILE A 523 -4.26 12.23 -3.56
CA ILE A 523 -3.07 12.72 -4.27
C ILE A 523 -3.35 12.86 -5.76
N SER A 524 -4.09 11.93 -6.38
CA SER A 524 -4.46 12.06 -7.78
C SER A 524 -5.36 13.28 -8.03
N LEU A 525 -6.36 13.50 -7.19
CA LEU A 525 -7.29 14.61 -7.33
C LEU A 525 -6.64 15.95 -6.99
N LEU A 526 -5.78 15.99 -5.97
CA LEU A 526 -4.97 17.14 -5.60
C LEU A 526 -4.05 17.55 -6.76
N ASN A 527 -3.33 16.61 -7.37
CA ASN A 527 -2.52 16.90 -8.56
C ASN A 527 -3.37 17.48 -9.69
N GLU A 528 -4.56 16.92 -9.93
CA GLU A 528 -5.48 17.45 -10.94
C GLU A 528 -5.94 18.88 -10.60
N ILE A 529 -6.29 19.16 -9.35
CA ILE A 529 -6.69 20.49 -8.89
C ILE A 529 -5.55 21.48 -9.09
N ILE A 530 -4.34 21.15 -8.63
CA ILE A 530 -3.16 22.02 -8.74
C ILE A 530 -2.84 22.31 -10.22
N ASP A 531 -2.83 21.27 -11.07
CA ASP A 531 -2.48 21.40 -12.50
C ASP A 531 -3.49 22.28 -13.27
N ASN A 532 -4.77 22.27 -12.87
CA ASN A 532 -5.85 22.92 -13.61
C ASN A 532 -6.47 24.12 -12.88
N ARG A 533 -5.96 24.49 -11.70
CA ARG A 533 -6.57 25.51 -10.83
C ARG A 533 -6.77 26.86 -11.54
N GLY A 534 -5.85 27.24 -12.42
CA GLY A 534 -5.94 28.48 -13.20
C GLY A 534 -7.16 28.57 -14.13
N LEU A 535 -7.90 27.47 -14.30
CA LEU A 535 -9.14 27.41 -15.07
C LEU A 535 -10.40 27.68 -14.22
N LEU A 536 -10.29 27.68 -12.88
CA LEU A 536 -11.39 28.03 -11.99
C LEU A 536 -11.71 29.52 -12.11
N HIS A 537 -12.99 29.84 -12.30
CA HIS A 537 -13.46 31.21 -12.37
C HIS A 537 -14.89 31.29 -11.83
N SER A 538 -15.33 32.47 -11.40
CA SER A 538 -16.73 32.66 -11.02
C SER A 538 -17.62 32.60 -12.28
N PRO A 539 -18.72 31.82 -12.27
CA PRO A 539 -19.62 31.74 -13.41
C PRO A 539 -20.28 33.10 -13.68
N SER A 540 -20.46 33.44 -14.96
CA SER A 540 -21.14 34.68 -15.36
C SER A 540 -22.66 34.58 -15.14
N PRO A 541 -23.39 35.71 -14.93
CA PRO A 541 -24.84 35.67 -14.77
C PRO A 541 -25.53 34.99 -15.96
N GLY A 542 -26.16 33.82 -15.72
CA GLY A 542 -26.84 33.01 -16.74
C GLY A 542 -26.09 31.75 -17.20
N GLU A 543 -24.87 31.52 -16.71
CA GLU A 543 -24.08 30.31 -16.95
C GLU A 543 -24.42 29.25 -15.88
N GLU A 544 -24.98 28.10 -16.28
CA GLU A 544 -25.29 27.03 -15.31
C GLU A 544 -24.00 26.39 -14.78
N PRO A 545 -23.92 26.06 -13.47
CA PRO A 545 -22.79 25.33 -12.91
C PRO A 545 -22.61 23.99 -13.63
N GLN A 546 -21.46 23.77 -14.26
CA GLN A 546 -21.17 22.53 -14.97
C GLN A 546 -21.12 21.35 -13.98
N THR A 547 -22.12 20.48 -13.97
CA THR A 547 -22.06 19.22 -13.22
C THR A 547 -21.25 18.17 -14.00
N GLY A 548 -20.30 17.50 -13.34
CA GLY A 548 -19.31 16.58 -13.94
C GLY A 548 -19.84 15.59 -15.00
N ASN A 549 -19.07 15.47 -16.09
CA ASN A 549 -19.43 14.84 -17.38
C ASN A 549 -19.43 13.29 -17.39
N GLY A 550 -20.36 12.69 -18.15
CA GLY A 550 -20.56 11.22 -18.22
C GLY A 550 -19.60 10.40 -19.11
N PHE A 551 -19.59 9.08 -18.89
CA PHE A 551 -18.76 8.02 -19.52
C PHE A 551 -18.50 8.15 -21.03
N LEU A 552 -19.48 8.58 -21.82
CA LEU A 552 -19.35 8.70 -23.29
C LEU A 552 -18.30 9.73 -23.72
N GLN A 553 -18.05 10.75 -22.89
CA GLN A 553 -17.08 11.82 -23.18
C GLN A 553 -15.65 11.41 -22.79
N GLN A 554 -15.46 10.66 -21.70
CA GLN A 554 -14.17 10.02 -21.36
C GLN A 554 -13.75 8.99 -22.43
N ALA A 555 -14.70 8.23 -22.98
CA ALA A 555 -14.41 7.32 -24.09
C ALA A 555 -13.90 8.09 -25.34
N ALA A 556 -14.46 9.28 -25.60
CA ALA A 556 -14.09 10.12 -26.74
C ALA A 556 -12.67 10.72 -26.64
N GLN A 557 -12.10 10.90 -25.44
CA GLN A 557 -10.74 11.45 -25.27
C GLN A 557 -9.62 10.46 -25.66
N TYR A 558 -9.87 9.16 -25.51
CA TYR A 558 -8.92 8.12 -25.89
C TYR A 558 -9.06 7.72 -27.35
N LEU A 559 -10.16 8.10 -28.01
CA LEU A 559 -10.40 7.84 -29.43
C LEU A 559 -9.30 8.46 -30.31
N PRO A 560 -8.81 9.70 -30.11
CA PRO A 560 -7.66 10.26 -30.82
C PRO A 560 -6.37 9.49 -30.58
N THR A 561 -6.09 9.06 -29.35
CA THR A 561 -4.85 8.34 -29.00
C THR A 561 -4.87 6.91 -29.53
N LEU A 562 -6.02 6.25 -29.43
CA LEU A 562 -6.33 4.96 -30.05
C LEU A 562 -6.27 5.08 -31.56
N ALA A 563 -6.85 6.13 -32.16
CA ALA A 563 -6.78 6.39 -33.58
C ALA A 563 -5.34 6.66 -34.02
N ARG A 564 -4.52 7.38 -33.23
CA ARG A 564 -3.09 7.58 -33.49
C ARG A 564 -2.29 6.28 -33.40
N THR A 565 -2.51 5.46 -32.38
CA THR A 565 -1.81 4.16 -32.23
C THR A 565 -2.26 3.15 -33.27
N VAL A 566 -3.56 3.06 -33.56
CA VAL A 566 -4.09 2.25 -34.66
C VAL A 566 -3.57 2.76 -35.99
N SER A 567 -3.51 4.08 -36.21
CA SER A 567 -2.91 4.67 -37.41
C SER A 567 -1.43 4.36 -37.50
N LEU A 568 -0.69 4.37 -36.39
CA LEU A 568 0.72 3.99 -36.33
C LEU A 568 0.92 2.50 -36.64
N ILE A 569 0.08 1.62 -36.09
CA ILE A 569 0.12 0.17 -36.35
C ILE A 569 -0.25 -0.10 -37.81
N VAL A 570 -1.31 0.52 -38.32
CA VAL A 570 -1.73 0.42 -39.72
C VAL A 570 -0.64 0.99 -40.63
N LEU A 571 0.02 2.08 -40.24
CA LEU A 571 1.16 2.67 -40.95
C LEU A 571 2.36 1.71 -40.95
N VAL A 572 2.72 1.11 -39.82
CA VAL A 572 3.79 0.11 -39.73
C VAL A 572 3.44 -1.13 -40.55
N CYS A 573 2.20 -1.62 -40.47
CA CYS A 573 1.71 -2.73 -41.29
C CYS A 573 1.73 -2.38 -42.78
N LEU A 574 1.39 -1.16 -43.18
CA LEU A 574 1.48 -0.67 -44.56
C LEU A 574 2.93 -0.52 -45.01
N LEU A 575 3.80 0.05 -44.16
CA LEU A 575 5.24 0.19 -44.38
C LEU A 575 5.95 -1.15 -44.52
N LEU A 576 5.45 -2.22 -43.88
CA LEU A 576 5.94 -3.59 -44.03
C LEU A 576 5.27 -4.33 -45.20
N ALA A 577 3.98 -4.10 -45.46
CA ALA A 577 3.22 -4.76 -46.52
C ALA A 577 3.64 -4.30 -47.92
N VAL A 578 3.92 -3.00 -48.11
CA VAL A 578 4.34 -2.44 -49.41
C VAL A 578 5.66 -3.05 -49.91
N PRO A 579 6.76 -3.13 -49.12
CA PRO A 579 7.95 -3.84 -49.52
C PRO A 579 7.70 -5.35 -49.64
N ALA A 580 6.91 -5.99 -48.77
CA ALA A 580 6.61 -7.42 -48.87
C ALA A 580 5.86 -7.80 -50.16
N ILE A 581 4.88 -6.99 -50.60
CA ILE A 581 4.14 -7.19 -51.85
C ILE A 581 5.05 -6.99 -53.07
N ARG A 582 5.95 -6.01 -53.04
CA ARG A 582 6.93 -5.78 -54.13
C ARG A 582 8.04 -6.83 -54.15
N LEU A 583 8.48 -7.33 -52.99
CA LEU A 583 9.46 -8.40 -52.87
C LEU A 583 8.86 -9.72 -53.36
N ARG A 584 7.57 -9.97 -53.10
CA ARG A 584 6.84 -11.15 -53.58
C ARG A 584 6.92 -11.31 -55.10
N GLU A 585 6.73 -10.25 -55.87
CA GLU A 585 6.82 -10.31 -57.35
C GLU A 585 8.25 -10.67 -57.81
N ARG A 586 9.28 -10.13 -57.14
CA ARG A 586 10.69 -10.47 -57.44
C ARG A 586 11.06 -11.89 -57.03
N VAL A 587 10.59 -12.35 -55.88
CA VAL A 587 10.81 -13.73 -55.39
C VAL A 587 10.15 -14.74 -56.32
N ILE A 588 8.92 -14.46 -56.79
CA ILE A 588 8.23 -15.35 -57.74
C ILE A 588 8.97 -15.42 -59.07
N LEU A 589 9.41 -14.29 -59.64
CA LEU A 589 10.18 -14.31 -60.91
C LEU A 589 11.54 -15.01 -60.78
N ARG A 590 12.14 -15.03 -59.58
CA ARG A 590 13.47 -15.63 -59.35
C ARG A 590 13.44 -17.11 -58.96
N TYR A 591 12.38 -17.57 -58.29
CA TYR A 591 12.33 -18.92 -57.69
C TYR A 591 11.11 -19.76 -58.10
N SER A 592 10.17 -19.24 -58.91
CA SER A 592 9.04 -20.04 -59.40
C SER A 592 9.49 -21.04 -60.46
N THR A 593 9.04 -22.29 -60.34
CA THR A 593 9.20 -23.32 -61.40
C THR A 593 8.01 -23.40 -62.35
N ASN A 594 6.96 -22.60 -62.12
CA ASN A 594 5.76 -22.56 -62.97
C ASN A 594 5.91 -21.49 -64.08
N ASN A 595 6.24 -21.95 -65.29
CA ASN A 595 6.50 -21.12 -66.47
C ASN A 595 5.31 -20.19 -66.80
N ARG A 596 4.08 -20.70 -66.75
CA ARG A 596 2.86 -19.91 -67.01
C ARG A 596 2.75 -18.72 -66.06
N ARG A 597 3.09 -18.92 -64.78
CA ARG A 597 3.03 -17.86 -63.75
C ARG A 597 4.08 -16.78 -63.97
N ILE A 598 5.26 -17.14 -64.48
CA ILE A 598 6.34 -16.20 -64.82
C ILE A 598 5.90 -15.30 -65.98
N ILE A 599 5.41 -15.89 -67.08
CA ILE A 599 4.98 -15.17 -68.29
C ILE A 599 3.89 -14.13 -67.95
N LEU A 600 2.85 -14.54 -67.21
CA LEU A 600 1.75 -13.65 -66.83
C LEU A 600 2.21 -12.50 -65.91
N LEU A 601 3.19 -12.74 -65.03
CA LEU A 601 3.75 -11.71 -64.16
C LEU A 601 4.62 -10.71 -64.94
N CYS A 602 5.42 -11.19 -65.90
CA CYS A 602 6.22 -10.35 -66.80
C CYS A 602 5.32 -9.41 -67.62
N ALA A 603 4.31 -9.96 -68.31
CA ALA A 603 3.33 -9.19 -69.08
C ALA A 603 2.65 -8.12 -68.22
N LYS A 604 2.13 -8.51 -67.05
CA LYS A 604 1.48 -7.59 -66.10
C LYS A 604 2.39 -6.44 -65.66
N ARG A 605 3.68 -6.71 -65.46
CA ARG A 605 4.66 -5.72 -65.00
C ARG A 605 5.00 -4.70 -66.08
N VAL A 606 5.13 -5.15 -67.33
CA VAL A 606 5.39 -4.28 -68.49
C VAL A 606 4.17 -3.41 -68.82
N TYR A 607 2.97 -4.00 -68.91
CA TYR A 607 1.77 -3.25 -69.28
C TYR A 607 1.33 -2.23 -68.23
N ARG A 608 1.59 -2.48 -66.94
CA ARG A 608 1.36 -1.48 -65.87
C ARG A 608 2.14 -0.19 -66.10
N HIS A 609 3.35 -0.27 -66.66
CA HIS A 609 4.22 0.90 -66.86
C HIS A 609 4.10 1.52 -68.25
N LYS A 610 3.66 0.78 -69.27
CA LYS A 610 3.64 1.22 -70.68
C LYS A 610 2.26 1.63 -71.20
N LYS A 611 1.21 1.68 -70.36
CA LYS A 611 -0.16 2.13 -70.72
C LYS A 611 -0.29 3.58 -71.25
N LYS A 612 0.83 4.28 -71.50
CA LYS A 612 0.90 5.71 -71.81
C LYS A 612 1.47 6.07 -73.19
N HIS A 613 1.85 5.09 -74.03
CA HIS A 613 2.28 5.36 -75.42
C HIS A 613 1.18 4.97 -76.40
N ARG A 614 0.53 5.97 -77.04
CA ARG A 614 -0.53 5.74 -78.04
C ARG A 614 0.02 5.28 -79.40
N ASN A 615 1.28 5.62 -79.73
CA ASN A 615 2.00 5.18 -80.92
C ASN A 615 3.47 4.82 -80.55
N PRO A 616 3.78 3.56 -80.20
CA PRO A 616 5.15 3.14 -79.90
C PRO A 616 5.99 3.02 -81.19
N PRO A 617 7.32 3.28 -81.15
CA PRO A 617 8.21 3.01 -82.28
C PRO A 617 8.17 1.53 -82.70
N PRO A 618 8.45 1.19 -83.97
CA PRO A 618 8.17 -0.15 -84.53
C PRO A 618 8.74 -1.31 -83.72
N ILE A 619 10.01 -1.21 -83.29
CA ILE A 619 10.70 -2.22 -82.48
C ILE A 619 10.03 -2.40 -81.10
N LEU A 620 9.50 -1.32 -80.52
CA LEU A 620 8.76 -1.39 -79.25
C LEU A 620 7.37 -2.02 -79.44
N ALA A 621 6.71 -1.72 -80.55
CA ALA A 621 5.42 -2.30 -80.91
C ALA A 621 5.54 -3.81 -81.13
N GLU A 622 6.58 -4.26 -81.84
CA GLU A 622 6.85 -5.68 -82.10
C GLU A 622 7.11 -6.45 -80.80
N ASN A 623 7.98 -5.94 -79.93
CA ASN A 623 8.28 -6.59 -78.65
C ASN A 623 7.07 -6.64 -77.70
N LEU A 624 6.20 -5.62 -77.72
CA LEU A 624 4.92 -5.66 -76.98
C LEU A 624 3.96 -6.68 -77.58
N HIS A 625 3.90 -6.81 -78.91
CA HIS A 625 3.11 -7.86 -79.57
C HIS A 625 3.60 -9.26 -79.23
N ARG A 626 4.93 -9.50 -79.23
CA ARG A 626 5.53 -10.79 -78.81
C ARG A 626 5.20 -11.11 -77.36
N LEU A 627 5.34 -10.14 -76.45
CA LEU A 627 4.96 -10.33 -75.04
C LEU A 627 3.45 -10.60 -74.89
N HIS A 628 2.61 -10.01 -75.73
CA HIS A 628 1.18 -10.28 -75.75
C HIS A 628 0.86 -11.69 -76.27
N ALA A 629 1.54 -12.16 -77.31
CA ALA A 629 1.40 -13.52 -77.80
C ALA A 629 1.78 -14.56 -76.71
N LEU A 630 2.88 -14.33 -75.98
CA LEU A 630 3.27 -15.17 -74.84
C LEU A 630 2.23 -15.12 -73.72
N GLU A 631 1.65 -13.96 -73.43
CA GLU A 631 0.54 -13.84 -72.46
C GLU A 631 -0.69 -14.65 -72.90
N GLN A 632 -1.10 -14.54 -74.17
CA GLN A 632 -2.23 -15.29 -74.71
C GLN A 632 -1.96 -16.81 -74.65
N LYS A 633 -0.74 -17.24 -75.01
CA LYS A 633 -0.30 -18.63 -74.87
C LYS A 633 -0.36 -19.09 -73.42
N ALA A 634 0.09 -18.27 -72.48
CA ALA A 634 0.00 -18.57 -71.05
C ALA A 634 -1.45 -18.66 -70.53
N ARG A 635 -2.39 -17.94 -71.13
CA ARG A 635 -3.81 -18.00 -70.73
C ARG A 635 -4.54 -19.21 -71.31
N PHE A 636 -4.29 -19.54 -72.57
CA PHE A 636 -5.17 -20.44 -73.31
C PHE A 636 -4.52 -21.75 -73.79
N ALA A 637 -3.19 -21.81 -73.94
CA ALA A 637 -2.53 -23.02 -74.41
C ALA A 637 -2.37 -24.06 -73.29
N PRO A 638 -2.51 -25.37 -73.55
CA PRO A 638 -2.46 -26.41 -72.52
C PRO A 638 -1.08 -26.56 -71.83
N ARG A 639 0.03 -26.15 -72.47
CA ARG A 639 1.37 -26.15 -71.87
C ARG A 639 2.17 -24.89 -72.26
N CYS A 640 3.04 -24.42 -71.35
CA CYS A 640 4.00 -23.34 -71.58
C CYS A 640 5.41 -23.89 -71.34
N THR A 641 6.31 -23.76 -72.31
CA THR A 641 7.68 -24.26 -72.21
C THR A 641 8.54 -23.34 -71.34
N ARG A 642 9.76 -23.78 -71.02
CA ARG A 642 10.71 -22.96 -70.26
C ARG A 642 11.27 -21.82 -71.12
N GLU A 643 11.48 -22.08 -72.40
CA GLU A 643 11.83 -21.08 -73.42
C GLU A 643 10.79 -19.94 -73.47
N ASP A 644 9.48 -20.25 -73.45
CA ASP A 644 8.41 -19.24 -73.40
C ASP A 644 8.54 -18.31 -72.17
N ALA A 645 8.96 -18.85 -71.03
CA ALA A 645 9.12 -18.09 -69.79
C ALA A 645 10.42 -17.27 -69.76
N ASP A 646 11.50 -17.80 -70.33
CA ASP A 646 12.78 -17.10 -70.46
C ASP A 646 12.66 -15.94 -71.45
N GLU A 647 11.98 -16.13 -72.59
CA GLU A 647 11.68 -15.06 -73.56
C GLU A 647 10.82 -13.95 -72.94
N ALA A 648 9.77 -14.31 -72.17
CA ALA A 648 8.95 -13.33 -71.46
C ALA A 648 9.74 -12.54 -70.40
N LEU A 649 10.74 -13.18 -69.76
CA LEU A 649 11.60 -12.53 -68.78
C LEU A 649 12.57 -11.55 -69.44
N ASP A 650 13.11 -11.90 -70.60
CA ASP A 650 14.03 -11.07 -71.35
C ASP A 650 13.32 -9.84 -71.94
N LEU A 651 12.16 -10.04 -72.57
CA LEU A 651 11.26 -8.97 -73.03
C LEU A 651 10.87 -8.03 -71.88
N ALA A 652 10.60 -8.55 -70.68
CA ALA A 652 10.26 -7.70 -69.53
C ALA A 652 11.43 -6.86 -69.02
N LYS A 653 12.67 -7.31 -69.20
CA LYS A 653 13.88 -6.53 -68.85
C LYS A 653 14.10 -5.40 -69.86
N THR A 654 14.04 -5.71 -71.16
CA THR A 654 14.22 -4.72 -72.24
C THR A 654 13.12 -3.65 -72.24
N LEU A 655 11.88 -4.01 -71.90
CA LEU A 655 10.72 -3.10 -71.98
C LEU A 655 10.51 -2.18 -70.76
N SER A 656 11.26 -2.35 -69.65
CA SER A 656 11.08 -1.54 -68.42
C SER A 656 12.07 -0.35 -68.34
N SER A 657 11.59 0.90 -68.30
CA SER A 657 12.44 2.10 -68.13
C SER A 657 12.50 2.59 -66.65
N LYS A 658 13.59 3.31 -66.31
CA LYS A 658 14.02 3.71 -64.95
C LYS A 658 12.96 4.46 -64.12
N ARG A 659 12.97 4.16 -62.81
CA ARG A 659 12.10 4.62 -61.69
C ARG A 659 11.96 6.15 -61.55
N SER A 660 10.74 6.63 -61.30
CA SER A 660 10.46 7.99 -60.81
C SER A 660 10.19 8.05 -59.29
N SER A 661 10.51 9.21 -58.74
CA SER A 661 10.69 9.61 -57.34
C SER A 661 9.37 9.95 -56.61
N LEU A 662 8.84 9.02 -55.81
CA LEU A 662 7.65 9.25 -54.98
C LEU A 662 7.95 9.25 -53.46
N HIS A 663 9.18 9.65 -53.05
CA HIS A 663 9.58 9.64 -51.63
C HIS A 663 9.72 11.04 -50.99
N ARG A 664 9.63 12.14 -51.75
CA ARG A 664 9.88 13.51 -51.22
C ARG A 664 8.63 14.27 -50.77
N SER A 665 7.44 13.91 -51.25
CA SER A 665 6.21 14.69 -51.01
C SER A 665 5.45 14.32 -49.72
N VAL A 666 5.76 13.16 -49.11
CA VAL A 666 5.06 12.70 -47.88
C VAL A 666 5.74 13.22 -46.61
N LEU A 667 7.01 13.64 -46.68
CA LEU A 667 7.76 14.17 -45.53
C LEU A 667 7.46 15.66 -45.25
N LEU A 668 7.09 16.44 -46.28
CA LEU A 668 6.93 17.89 -46.18
C LEU A 668 5.58 18.32 -45.57
N LEU A 669 4.54 17.50 -45.71
CA LEU A 669 3.22 17.75 -45.10
C LEU A 669 3.22 17.50 -43.58
N PHE A 670 4.27 16.88 -43.05
CA PHE A 670 4.39 16.46 -41.65
C PHE A 670 4.92 17.58 -40.73
N VAL A 671 5.65 18.56 -41.26
CA VAL A 671 6.26 19.64 -40.45
C VAL A 671 5.32 20.83 -40.24
N VAL A 672 4.32 21.02 -41.11
CA VAL A 672 3.46 22.22 -41.12
C VAL A 672 2.29 22.12 -40.11
N LEU A 673 2.01 20.95 -39.54
CA LEU A 673 0.88 20.72 -38.63
C LEU A 673 1.21 20.88 -37.13
N LEU A 674 2.40 21.37 -36.76
CA LEU A 674 2.87 21.43 -35.36
C LEU A 674 3.28 22.83 -34.84
N ALA A 675 2.96 23.93 -35.52
CA ALA A 675 3.40 25.26 -35.07
C ALA A 675 2.29 26.32 -35.15
N VAL A 676 1.63 26.59 -34.01
CA VAL A 676 1.01 27.90 -33.68
C VAL A 676 1.08 28.10 -32.16
N PRO A 677 1.82 29.09 -31.64
CA PRO A 677 1.58 29.63 -30.31
C PRO A 677 0.71 30.91 -30.41
N SER A 678 -0.19 31.05 -29.44
CA SER A 678 -1.05 32.23 -29.24
C SER A 678 -0.32 33.34 -28.47
N LEU A 679 -0.53 34.60 -28.89
CA LEU A 679 -0.02 35.80 -28.23
C LEU A 679 -0.94 36.22 -27.07
N GLU A 680 -0.39 36.39 -25.87
CA GLU A 680 -0.99 37.16 -24.77
C GLU A 680 0.05 38.11 -24.13
N ALA A 681 -0.45 39.16 -23.49
CA ALA A 681 0.26 40.39 -23.12
C ALA A 681 1.35 40.22 -22.04
N GLN A 682 2.38 41.08 -22.12
CA GLN A 682 3.62 41.05 -21.34
C GLN A 682 3.44 41.53 -19.88
N THR A 683 3.35 40.60 -18.93
CA THR A 683 3.67 40.79 -17.50
C THR A 683 5.10 40.34 -17.24
N THR A 684 5.97 41.14 -16.60
CA THR A 684 7.40 40.82 -16.48
C THR A 684 7.68 39.64 -15.54
N ALA A 685 8.81 38.94 -15.74
CA ALA A 685 9.19 37.80 -14.90
C ALA A 685 9.33 38.16 -13.41
N GLN A 686 9.90 39.33 -13.11
CA GLN A 686 10.09 39.82 -11.75
C GLN A 686 8.75 40.04 -11.02
N GLU A 687 7.76 40.60 -11.72
CA GLU A 687 6.43 40.84 -11.15
C GLU A 687 5.72 39.53 -10.81
N LEU A 688 5.86 38.50 -11.66
CA LEU A 688 5.26 37.19 -11.40
C LEU A 688 5.95 36.46 -10.23
N VAL A 689 7.27 36.51 -10.12
CA VAL A 689 7.99 35.93 -8.97
C VAL A 689 7.60 36.66 -7.69
N SER A 690 7.58 38.00 -7.69
CA SER A 690 7.19 38.78 -6.51
C SER A 690 5.73 38.55 -6.10
N LEU A 691 4.82 38.39 -7.08
CA LEU A 691 3.43 38.03 -6.82
C LEU A 691 3.32 36.62 -6.21
N ALA A 692 4.13 35.67 -6.67
CA ALA A 692 4.18 34.33 -6.12
C ALA A 692 4.74 34.32 -4.69
N GLU A 693 5.84 35.03 -4.41
CA GLU A 693 6.43 35.17 -3.08
C GLU A 693 5.46 35.84 -2.10
N LYS A 694 4.75 36.88 -2.55
CA LYS A 694 3.69 37.51 -1.75
C LYS A 694 2.54 36.55 -1.46
N SER A 695 2.21 35.68 -2.42
CA SER A 695 1.21 34.62 -2.25
C SER A 695 1.70 33.56 -1.25
N ILE A 696 2.97 33.15 -1.31
CA ILE A 696 3.61 32.23 -0.35
C ILE A 696 3.60 32.82 1.07
N ALA A 697 4.00 34.09 1.22
CA ALA A 697 4.04 34.76 2.51
C ALA A 697 2.63 34.95 3.12
N GLY A 698 1.59 35.00 2.27
CA GLY A 698 0.20 34.99 2.69
C GLY A 698 -0.43 33.59 2.74
N GLU A 699 0.39 32.53 2.72
CA GLU A 699 -0.02 31.10 2.74
C GLU A 699 -1.04 30.72 1.66
N ASN A 700 -1.06 31.49 0.56
CA ASN A 700 -1.85 31.21 -0.63
C ASN A 700 -1.00 30.42 -1.63
N TRP A 701 -0.58 29.22 -1.22
CA TRP A 701 0.28 28.27 -1.97
C TRP A 701 -0.22 28.03 -3.38
N GLU A 702 -1.52 28.07 -3.48
CA GLU A 702 -2.30 27.71 -4.63
C GLU A 702 -2.22 28.84 -5.69
N THR A 703 -2.22 30.11 -5.27
CA THR A 703 -1.97 31.26 -6.17
C THR A 703 -0.49 31.37 -6.49
N ALA A 704 0.39 31.00 -5.55
CA ALA A 704 1.81 30.91 -5.80
C ALA A 704 2.12 29.88 -6.90
N VAL A 705 1.65 28.64 -6.78
CA VAL A 705 1.87 27.57 -7.78
C VAL A 705 1.31 27.96 -9.14
N ALA A 706 0.09 28.51 -9.21
CA ALA A 706 -0.49 28.96 -10.48
C ALA A 706 0.34 30.11 -11.11
N THR A 707 0.77 31.08 -10.31
CA THR A 707 1.59 32.21 -10.76
C THR A 707 2.96 31.75 -11.22
N LEU A 708 3.59 30.81 -10.50
CA LEU A 708 4.89 30.24 -10.84
C LEU A 708 4.81 29.34 -12.08
N THR A 709 3.75 28.55 -12.23
CA THR A 709 3.51 27.70 -13.40
C THR A 709 3.28 28.55 -14.64
N ARG A 710 2.46 29.60 -14.53
CA ARG A 710 2.28 30.60 -15.59
C ARG A 710 3.59 31.31 -15.91
N GLY A 711 4.34 31.72 -14.88
CA GLY A 711 5.65 32.34 -15.03
C GLY A 711 6.63 31.44 -15.77
N LYS A 712 6.71 30.16 -15.42
CA LYS A 712 7.51 29.14 -16.11
C LYS A 712 7.09 28.94 -17.57
N ALA A 713 5.79 29.04 -17.89
CA ALA A 713 5.30 28.95 -19.26
C ALA A 713 5.66 30.20 -20.10
N LEU A 714 5.59 31.39 -19.50
CA LEU A 714 5.91 32.65 -20.16
C LEU A 714 7.42 32.92 -20.26
N TYR A 715 8.19 32.45 -19.28
CA TYR A 715 9.62 32.65 -19.11
C TYR A 715 10.34 31.31 -18.88
N PRO A 716 10.35 30.41 -19.87
CA PRO A 716 10.88 29.06 -19.72
C PRO A 716 12.38 28.99 -19.42
N GLU A 717 13.12 30.08 -19.67
CA GLU A 717 14.57 30.19 -19.41
C GLU A 717 14.90 30.81 -18.04
N ASP A 718 13.91 31.29 -17.28
CA ASP A 718 14.15 31.91 -15.97
C ASP A 718 14.13 30.85 -14.86
N PRO A 719 15.27 30.60 -14.17
CA PRO A 719 15.38 29.53 -13.19
C PRO A 719 14.62 29.80 -11.89
N ARG A 720 14.17 31.04 -11.64
CA ARG A 720 13.50 31.41 -10.38
C ARG A 720 12.13 30.77 -10.26
N PHE A 721 11.39 30.63 -11.36
CA PHE A 721 10.07 29.99 -11.34
C PHE A 721 10.13 28.52 -10.89
N PRO A 722 10.92 27.64 -11.52
CA PRO A 722 11.05 26.27 -11.05
C PRO A 722 11.72 26.19 -9.66
N PHE A 723 12.61 27.12 -9.29
CA PHE A 723 13.19 27.12 -7.93
C PHE A 723 12.12 27.36 -6.86
N VAL A 724 11.37 28.47 -6.96
CA VAL A 724 10.34 28.81 -5.98
C VAL A 724 9.21 27.76 -6.00
N LEU A 725 8.86 27.24 -7.18
CA LEU A 725 7.87 26.16 -7.30
C LEU A 725 8.33 24.88 -6.58
N GLY A 726 9.63 24.55 -6.70
CA GLY A 726 10.24 23.47 -5.94
C GLY A 726 10.15 23.67 -4.43
N THR A 727 10.41 24.90 -3.92
CA THR A 727 10.33 25.19 -2.47
C THR A 727 8.92 25.02 -1.93
N VAL A 728 7.90 25.41 -2.71
CA VAL A 728 6.50 25.21 -2.34
C VAL A 728 6.17 23.71 -2.28
N TYR A 729 6.57 22.93 -3.27
CA TYR A 729 6.37 21.48 -3.25
C TYR A 729 7.10 20.80 -2.08
N GLU A 730 8.32 21.23 -1.77
CA GLU A 730 9.09 20.64 -0.68
C GLU A 730 8.49 20.93 0.69
N LYS A 731 8.05 22.17 0.96
CA LYS A 731 7.38 22.55 2.22
C LYS A 731 6.19 21.63 2.51
N GLU A 732 5.53 21.20 1.45
CA GLU A 732 4.33 20.35 1.49
C GLU A 732 4.65 18.86 1.34
N LYS A 733 5.92 18.50 1.56
CA LYS A 733 6.42 17.12 1.57
C LYS A 733 6.23 16.38 0.24
N LEU A 734 6.04 17.13 -0.86
CA LEU A 734 5.99 16.60 -2.23
C LEU A 734 7.39 16.56 -2.84
N TYR A 735 8.24 15.72 -2.26
CA TYR A 735 9.67 15.69 -2.56
C TYR A 735 10.00 15.32 -4.02
N GLU A 736 9.22 14.43 -4.66
CA GLU A 736 9.48 14.02 -6.06
C GLU A 736 9.16 15.16 -7.06
N PRO A 737 7.99 15.84 -7.00
CA PRO A 737 7.76 17.08 -7.73
C PRO A 737 8.79 18.17 -7.42
N ALA A 738 9.11 18.40 -6.14
CA ALA A 738 10.08 19.40 -5.73
C ALA A 738 11.47 19.15 -6.35
N LYS A 739 11.99 17.93 -6.23
CA LYS A 739 13.25 17.48 -6.85
C LYS A 739 13.27 17.79 -8.35
N LYS A 740 12.19 17.47 -9.07
CA LYS A 740 12.10 17.71 -10.52
C LYS A 740 12.18 19.20 -10.86
N GLU A 741 11.52 20.05 -10.08
CA GLU A 741 11.54 21.50 -10.25
C GLU A 741 12.92 22.09 -9.92
N PHE A 742 13.53 21.68 -8.82
CA PHE A 742 14.91 22.09 -8.48
C PHE A 742 15.95 21.66 -9.53
N LEU A 743 15.86 20.44 -10.06
CA LEU A 743 16.71 20.00 -11.17
C LEU A 743 16.47 20.82 -12.45
N THR A 744 15.23 21.29 -12.67
CA THR A 744 14.90 22.20 -13.77
C THR A 744 15.57 23.55 -13.55
N ALA A 745 15.46 24.15 -12.36
CA ALA A 745 16.12 25.41 -12.01
C ALA A 745 17.65 25.34 -12.19
N LEU A 746 18.26 24.22 -11.76
CA LEU A 746 19.67 23.95 -11.97
C LEU A 746 20.04 23.92 -13.47
N SER A 747 19.24 23.22 -14.29
CA SER A 747 19.48 23.11 -15.74
C SER A 747 19.39 24.44 -16.48
N LEU A 748 18.65 25.40 -15.91
CA LEU A 748 18.47 26.77 -16.40
C LEU A 748 19.57 27.74 -15.90
N GLY A 749 20.62 27.22 -15.26
CA GLY A 749 21.82 28.00 -14.94
C GLY A 749 21.93 28.50 -13.50
N MET A 750 21.03 28.09 -12.59
CA MET A 750 21.14 28.36 -11.15
C MET A 750 22.24 27.51 -10.49
N ASN A 751 23.49 27.75 -10.89
CA ASN A 751 24.67 27.08 -10.36
C ASN A 751 25.25 27.83 -9.15
N ASN A 752 25.94 27.12 -8.26
CA ASN A 752 26.55 27.67 -7.03
C ASN A 752 25.56 28.42 -6.13
N HIS A 753 24.32 27.94 -6.04
CA HIS A 753 23.28 28.51 -5.17
C HIS A 753 23.10 27.61 -3.94
N ALA A 754 23.41 28.13 -2.75
CA ALA A 754 23.38 27.35 -1.50
C ALA A 754 21.99 26.75 -1.24
N ASP A 755 20.94 27.59 -1.21
CA ASP A 755 19.58 27.13 -0.90
C ASP A 755 19.10 26.02 -1.85
N LEU A 756 19.34 26.15 -3.17
CA LEU A 756 19.01 25.10 -4.14
C LEU A 756 19.72 23.78 -3.83
N TYR A 757 20.99 23.83 -3.41
CA TYR A 757 21.74 22.62 -3.05
C TYR A 757 21.24 22.01 -1.74
N GLU A 758 20.84 22.83 -0.76
CA GLU A 758 20.20 22.36 0.48
C GLU A 758 18.86 21.67 0.19
N HIS A 759 18.00 22.33 -0.59
CA HIS A 759 16.69 21.80 -1.01
C HIS A 759 16.80 20.51 -1.82
N LEU A 760 17.77 20.43 -2.74
CA LEU A 760 18.07 19.18 -3.45
C LEU A 760 18.54 18.09 -2.48
N ALA A 761 19.46 18.41 -1.55
CA ALA A 761 19.93 17.44 -0.56
C ALA A 761 18.78 16.88 0.29
N SER A 762 17.91 17.75 0.78
CA SER A 762 16.71 17.41 1.54
C SER A 762 15.74 16.55 0.72
N CYS A 763 15.36 16.96 -0.50
CA CYS A 763 14.46 16.19 -1.36
C CYS A 763 14.99 14.79 -1.67
N TYR A 764 16.27 14.68 -2.07
CA TYR A 764 16.89 13.37 -2.31
C TYR A 764 16.90 12.53 -1.02
N GLY A 765 17.18 13.13 0.15
CA GLY A 765 17.17 12.45 1.45
C GLY A 765 15.79 11.90 1.81
N TYR A 766 14.73 12.72 1.73
CA TYR A 766 13.35 12.29 1.97
C TYR A 766 12.81 11.32 0.91
N LEU A 767 13.43 11.24 -0.26
CA LEU A 767 13.13 10.19 -1.25
C LEU A 767 13.92 8.89 -1.01
N ASN A 768 14.76 8.85 0.04
CA ASN A 768 15.68 7.75 0.35
C ASN A 768 16.71 7.50 -0.76
N GLU A 769 17.08 8.56 -1.48
CA GLU A 769 18.17 8.62 -2.45
C GLU A 769 19.41 9.25 -1.77
N ASP A 770 19.87 8.61 -0.69
CA ASP A 770 20.84 9.18 0.27
C ASP A 770 22.23 9.47 -0.34
N GLU A 771 22.66 8.68 -1.35
CA GLU A 771 23.95 8.90 -2.03
C GLU A 771 23.95 10.23 -2.80
N GLU A 772 22.88 10.51 -3.53
CA GLU A 772 22.64 11.74 -4.25
C GLU A 772 22.45 12.92 -3.28
N ALA A 773 21.69 12.72 -2.20
CA ALA A 773 21.52 13.72 -1.14
C ALA A 773 22.87 14.19 -0.58
N LEU A 774 23.78 13.25 -0.30
CA LEU A 774 25.12 13.55 0.22
C LEU A 774 25.98 14.32 -0.80
N VAL A 775 25.79 14.09 -2.11
CA VAL A 775 26.47 14.89 -3.15
C VAL A 775 26.03 16.35 -3.10
N TRP A 776 24.72 16.60 -2.96
CA TRP A 776 24.19 17.96 -2.84
C TRP A 776 24.58 18.63 -1.53
N GLN A 777 24.57 17.88 -0.42
CA GLN A 777 25.00 18.39 0.88
C GLN A 777 26.46 18.86 0.86
N ARG A 778 27.36 18.14 0.18
CA ARG A 778 28.76 18.58 -0.02
C ARG A 778 28.85 19.90 -0.76
N LYS A 779 28.03 20.10 -1.79
CA LYS A 779 28.02 21.35 -2.56
C LYS A 779 27.45 22.50 -1.74
N TYR A 780 26.44 22.25 -0.92
CA TYR A 780 25.89 23.22 0.01
C TYR A 780 26.94 23.69 1.02
N LEU A 781 27.58 22.76 1.73
CA LEU A 781 28.59 23.07 2.77
C LEU A 781 29.88 23.67 2.21
N ALA A 782 30.17 23.47 0.92
CA ALA A 782 31.26 24.19 0.26
C ALA A 782 30.98 25.70 0.10
N LEU A 783 29.70 26.10 0.10
CA LEU A 783 29.27 27.50 0.05
C LEU A 783 28.98 28.07 1.44
N VAL A 784 28.48 27.23 2.37
CA VAL A 784 28.08 27.62 3.73
C VAL A 784 28.81 26.73 4.77
N PRO A 785 30.12 26.92 4.97
CA PRO A 785 30.92 26.02 5.81
C PRO A 785 30.72 26.22 7.32
N ASP A 786 30.03 27.27 7.73
CA ASP A 786 29.74 27.64 9.13
C ASP A 786 28.37 27.14 9.63
N ASP A 787 27.56 26.50 8.78
CA ASP A 787 26.29 25.90 9.19
C ASP A 787 26.51 24.55 9.92
N LEU A 788 26.54 24.61 11.26
CA LEU A 788 26.70 23.42 12.11
C LEU A 788 25.54 22.42 11.96
N TYR A 789 24.33 22.88 11.66
CA TYR A 789 23.18 21.99 11.44
C TYR A 789 23.32 21.25 10.10
N GLY A 790 23.74 21.95 9.05
CA GLY A 790 24.11 21.36 7.77
C GLY A 790 25.23 20.31 7.89
N TRP A 791 26.23 20.55 8.75
CA TRP A 791 27.25 19.55 9.06
C TRP A 791 26.68 18.34 9.81
N SER A 792 25.76 18.54 10.76
CA SER A 792 25.04 17.43 11.40
C SER A 792 24.26 16.59 10.38
N ASN A 793 23.57 17.21 9.43
CA ASN A 793 22.87 16.53 8.33
C ASN A 793 23.84 15.78 7.41
N PHE A 794 25.01 16.35 7.14
CA PHE A 794 26.09 15.64 6.43
C PHE A 794 26.54 14.39 7.19
N GLY A 795 26.71 14.49 8.51
CA GLY A 795 26.98 13.34 9.37
C GLY A 795 25.91 12.26 9.30
N TRP A 796 24.64 12.65 9.34
CA TRP A 796 23.49 11.75 9.16
C TRP A 796 23.49 11.06 7.79
N LEU A 797 23.73 11.80 6.70
CA LEU A 797 23.84 11.23 5.36
C LEU A 797 25.07 10.33 5.21
N CYS A 798 26.20 10.65 5.84
CA CYS A 798 27.36 9.75 5.90
C CYS A 798 27.01 8.44 6.63
N TYR A 799 26.23 8.50 7.71
CA TYR A 799 25.70 7.32 8.38
C TYR A 799 24.76 6.52 7.45
N LYS A 800 23.78 7.18 6.83
CA LYS A 800 22.80 6.58 5.89
C LYS A 800 23.41 6.03 4.60
N THR A 801 24.59 6.50 4.20
CA THR A 801 25.33 6.01 3.03
C THR A 801 26.52 5.12 3.40
N ASN A 802 26.70 4.84 4.69
CA ASN A 802 27.81 4.05 5.24
C ASN A 802 29.20 4.59 4.83
N LYS A 803 29.35 5.92 4.75
CA LYS A 803 30.63 6.64 4.53
C LYS A 803 31.16 7.19 5.86
N LEU A 804 31.46 6.26 6.77
CA LEU A 804 31.69 6.57 8.18
C LEU A 804 32.96 7.40 8.41
N GLU A 805 34.08 7.02 7.80
CA GLU A 805 35.37 7.69 7.97
C GLU A 805 35.36 9.13 7.45
N GLU A 806 34.67 9.36 6.33
CA GLU A 806 34.43 10.70 5.78
C GLU A 806 33.63 11.56 6.77
N GLY A 807 32.52 11.03 7.29
CA GLY A 807 31.68 11.73 8.26
C GLY A 807 32.43 12.05 9.55
N ILE A 808 33.14 11.07 10.13
CA ILE A 808 33.87 11.24 11.40
C ILE A 808 34.95 12.32 11.25
N THR A 809 35.75 12.24 10.19
CA THR A 809 36.83 13.21 9.94
C THR A 809 36.28 14.62 9.76
N ALA A 810 35.20 14.77 9.00
CA ALA A 810 34.56 16.06 8.78
C ALA A 810 34.01 16.66 10.09
N LEU A 811 33.19 15.92 10.83
CA LEU A 811 32.56 16.44 12.05
C LEU A 811 33.59 16.76 13.15
N LEU A 812 34.66 15.96 13.29
CA LEU A 812 35.74 16.28 14.24
C LEU A 812 36.45 17.59 13.87
N GLY A 813 36.71 17.84 12.58
CA GLY A 813 37.31 19.10 12.13
C GLY A 813 36.41 20.31 12.38
N ILE A 814 35.10 20.16 12.18
CA ILE A 814 34.12 21.22 12.47
C ILE A 814 34.04 21.49 13.97
N LEU A 815 34.02 20.44 14.79
CA LEU A 815 34.03 20.55 16.24
C LEU A 815 35.31 21.22 16.78
N GLU A 816 36.47 20.93 16.19
CA GLU A 816 37.74 21.57 16.52
C GLU A 816 37.73 23.07 16.19
N HIS A 817 37.10 23.45 15.08
CA HIS A 817 37.08 24.84 14.61
C HIS A 817 36.03 25.71 15.32
N TYR A 818 34.80 25.22 15.48
CA TYR A 818 33.66 26.00 15.99
C TYR A 818 33.29 25.70 17.45
N GLY A 819 33.86 24.65 18.04
CA GLY A 819 33.65 24.29 19.44
C GLY A 819 32.46 23.35 19.69
N PRO A 820 32.09 23.12 20.96
CA PRO A 820 31.05 22.17 21.38
C PRO A 820 29.66 22.44 20.77
N ASP A 821 29.07 21.42 20.16
CA ASP A 821 27.68 21.44 19.68
C ASP A 821 27.01 20.07 19.89
N GLY A 822 25.77 20.09 20.39
CA GLY A 822 25.01 18.88 20.72
C GLY A 822 24.67 18.01 19.51
N ASN A 823 24.38 18.61 18.35
CA ASN A 823 24.00 17.88 17.14
C ASN A 823 25.22 17.24 16.48
N LEU A 824 26.36 17.93 16.45
CA LEU A 824 27.63 17.35 16.00
C LEU A 824 28.07 16.18 16.88
N TYR A 825 27.90 16.29 18.21
CA TYR A 825 28.17 15.19 19.14
C TYR A 825 27.30 13.97 18.85
N VAL A 826 26.00 14.15 18.60
CA VAL A 826 25.13 13.02 18.23
C VAL A 826 25.46 12.45 16.86
N GLY A 827 25.80 13.28 15.87
CA GLY A 827 26.28 12.82 14.57
C GLY A 827 27.51 11.92 14.71
N LEU A 828 28.49 12.33 15.51
CA LEU A 828 29.68 11.52 15.83
C LEU A 828 29.29 10.24 16.59
N GLY A 829 28.40 10.32 17.58
CA GLY A 829 27.87 9.16 18.30
C GLY A 829 27.28 8.10 17.36
N ASN A 830 26.42 8.52 16.42
CA ASN A 830 25.81 7.66 15.41
C ASN A 830 26.86 7.01 14.50
N LEU A 831 27.83 7.79 14.01
CA LEU A 831 28.87 7.31 13.11
C LEU A 831 29.81 6.30 13.79
N TYR A 832 30.25 6.58 15.02
CA TYR A 832 31.07 5.66 15.80
C TYR A 832 30.31 4.39 16.20
N THR A 833 29.00 4.50 16.46
CA THR A 833 28.14 3.32 16.68
C THR A 833 28.17 2.40 15.45
N SER A 834 27.98 2.96 14.25
CA SER A 834 28.05 2.20 12.99
C SER A 834 29.44 1.67 12.66
N ALA A 835 30.50 2.35 13.14
CA ALA A 835 31.88 1.92 13.01
C ALA A 835 32.27 0.85 14.04
N PHE A 836 31.35 0.49 14.94
CA PHE A 836 31.56 -0.41 16.07
C PHE A 836 32.68 0.04 17.04
N ASP A 837 32.83 1.35 17.23
CA ASP A 837 33.73 1.95 18.23
C ASP A 837 32.91 2.42 19.44
N TYR A 838 32.71 1.50 20.39
CA TYR A 838 31.88 1.73 21.57
C TYR A 838 32.34 2.91 22.42
N GLU A 839 33.65 3.02 22.67
CA GLU A 839 34.20 4.01 23.60
C GLU A 839 34.00 5.44 23.07
N ASN A 840 34.29 5.67 21.80
CA ASN A 840 34.05 6.98 21.18
C ASN A 840 32.55 7.26 21.03
N ALA A 841 31.74 6.27 20.62
CA ALA A 841 30.29 6.46 20.52
C ALA A 841 29.68 6.87 21.87
N LYS A 842 29.98 6.14 22.95
CA LYS A 842 29.49 6.44 24.30
C LYS A 842 29.96 7.80 24.79
N LYS A 843 31.23 8.14 24.54
CA LYS A 843 31.79 9.46 24.87
C LYS A 843 30.97 10.57 24.23
N PHE A 844 30.75 10.52 22.92
CA PHE A 844 30.06 11.59 22.20
C PHE A 844 28.57 11.69 22.54
N TYR A 845 27.84 10.57 22.71
CA TYR A 845 26.47 10.67 23.22
C TYR A 845 26.39 11.24 24.64
N THR A 846 27.36 10.90 25.49
CA THR A 846 27.39 11.44 26.86
C THR A 846 27.66 12.95 26.85
N LEU A 847 28.54 13.43 25.97
CA LEU A 847 28.77 14.86 25.74
C LEU A 847 27.51 15.56 25.19
N ALA A 848 26.77 14.92 24.26
CA ALA A 848 25.52 15.46 23.77
C ALA A 848 24.47 15.61 24.89
N VAL A 849 24.30 14.57 25.72
CA VAL A 849 23.37 14.59 26.86
C VAL A 849 23.77 15.65 27.90
N SER A 850 25.06 15.79 28.21
CA SER A 850 25.52 16.84 29.13
C SER A 850 25.30 18.23 28.55
N PHE A 851 25.60 18.43 27.26
CA PHE A 851 25.35 19.68 26.55
C PHE A 851 23.87 20.07 26.58
N ALA A 852 22.96 19.14 26.25
CA ALA A 852 21.53 19.39 26.31
C ALA A 852 21.07 19.76 27.74
N ARG A 853 21.59 19.07 28.77
CA ARG A 853 21.27 19.35 30.17
C ARG A 853 21.77 20.73 30.62
N GLU A 854 23.00 21.08 30.29
CA GLU A 854 23.61 22.37 30.63
C GLU A 854 22.85 23.54 29.97
N ASN A 855 22.31 23.32 28.78
CA ASN A 855 21.49 24.28 28.05
C ASN A 855 19.98 24.15 28.32
N GLN A 856 19.55 23.30 29.26
CA GLN A 856 18.15 23.06 29.62
C GLN A 856 17.26 22.58 28.46
N GLN A 857 17.83 21.87 27.48
CA GLN A 857 17.18 21.36 26.27
C GLN A 857 16.61 19.95 26.49
N ASN A 858 15.55 19.82 27.29
CA ASN A 858 14.96 18.51 27.65
C ASN A 858 14.54 17.66 26.44
N PHE A 859 14.00 18.30 25.39
CA PHE A 859 13.60 17.59 24.17
C PHE A 859 14.80 17.00 23.41
N LEU A 860 15.87 17.77 23.20
CA LEU A 860 17.09 17.26 22.56
C LEU A 860 17.77 16.21 23.44
N GLY A 861 17.83 16.43 24.76
CA GLY A 861 18.31 15.45 25.72
C GLY A 861 17.57 14.11 25.63
N SER A 862 16.25 14.13 25.39
CA SER A 862 15.47 12.90 25.17
C SER A 862 15.89 12.15 23.90
N ILE A 863 16.20 12.85 22.79
CA ILE A 863 16.69 12.26 21.54
C ILE A 863 18.06 11.61 21.78
N TYR A 864 18.94 12.33 22.47
CA TYR A 864 20.32 11.90 22.66
C TYR A 864 20.39 10.66 23.56
N LEU A 865 19.55 10.59 24.60
CA LEU A 865 19.38 9.40 25.44
C LEU A 865 18.80 8.22 24.65
N TYR A 866 17.82 8.47 23.77
CA TYR A 866 17.29 7.43 22.89
C TYR A 866 18.37 6.87 21.95
N ASN A 867 19.15 7.72 21.28
CA ASN A 867 20.23 7.25 20.41
C ASN A 867 21.31 6.48 21.18
N ARG A 868 21.66 6.92 22.39
CA ARG A 868 22.58 6.17 23.27
C ARG A 868 22.02 4.82 23.68
N SER A 869 20.71 4.71 23.92
CA SER A 869 20.10 3.41 24.25
C SER A 869 20.24 2.38 23.12
N ILE A 870 20.19 2.82 21.85
CA ILE A 870 20.46 1.95 20.69
C ILE A 870 21.91 1.45 20.70
N LEU A 871 22.88 2.34 20.97
CA LEU A 871 24.28 1.94 21.14
C LEU A 871 24.42 0.87 22.23
N GLU A 872 23.83 1.10 23.41
CA GLU A 872 23.95 0.17 24.52
C GLU A 872 23.28 -1.18 24.19
N GLU A 873 22.18 -1.21 23.44
CA GLU A 873 21.56 -2.45 22.95
C GLU A 873 22.47 -3.22 21.99
N ILE A 874 23.03 -2.54 20.98
CA ILE A 874 23.94 -3.15 19.99
C ILE A 874 25.13 -3.83 20.68
N PHE A 875 25.67 -3.20 21.73
CA PHE A 875 26.82 -3.71 22.48
C PHE A 875 26.45 -4.61 23.68
N TYR A 876 25.24 -5.15 23.69
CA TYR A 876 24.78 -6.10 24.70
C TYR A 876 24.75 -5.56 26.15
N LYS A 877 24.58 -4.24 26.30
CA LYS A 877 24.42 -3.53 27.59
C LYS A 877 22.97 -3.15 27.83
N PHE A 878 22.11 -4.16 27.83
CA PHE A 878 20.66 -3.98 27.83
C PHE A 878 20.09 -3.25 29.05
N ASP A 879 20.70 -3.41 30.23
CA ASP A 879 20.25 -2.69 31.43
C ASP A 879 20.52 -1.17 31.31
N ASP A 880 21.68 -0.80 30.75
CA ASP A 880 22.02 0.59 30.43
C ASP A 880 21.08 1.14 29.35
N ALA A 881 20.78 0.34 28.31
CA ALA A 881 19.82 0.70 27.27
C ALA A 881 18.43 0.98 27.88
N TYR A 882 17.94 0.10 28.75
CA TYR A 882 16.65 0.26 29.41
C TYR A 882 16.60 1.52 30.28
N GLU A 883 17.64 1.78 31.09
CA GLU A 883 17.71 2.97 31.91
C GLU A 883 17.76 4.25 31.06
N ASP A 884 18.49 4.25 29.94
CA ASP A 884 18.55 5.38 29.02
C ASP A 884 17.20 5.66 28.36
N THR A 885 16.44 4.63 27.96
CA THR A 885 15.09 4.86 27.46
C THR A 885 14.15 5.43 28.54
N ALA A 886 14.27 4.97 29.79
CA ALA A 886 13.48 5.50 30.89
C ALA A 886 13.83 6.97 31.17
N ARG A 887 15.11 7.35 31.11
CA ARG A 887 15.56 8.74 31.20
C ARG A 887 15.07 9.58 30.01
N SER A 888 15.12 9.03 28.79
CA SER A 888 14.62 9.68 27.58
C SER A 888 13.15 10.06 27.75
N LEU A 889 12.30 9.12 28.16
CA LEU A 889 10.87 9.35 28.36
C LEU A 889 10.55 10.29 29.53
N ARG A 890 11.39 10.31 30.58
CA ARG A 890 11.29 11.32 31.65
C ARG A 890 11.65 12.72 31.17
N ALA A 891 12.60 12.84 30.25
CA ALA A 891 13.01 14.13 29.68
C ALA A 891 11.95 14.67 28.70
N ALA A 892 11.41 13.82 27.82
CA ALA A 892 10.23 14.12 27.01
C ALA A 892 9.53 12.83 26.56
N SER A 893 8.20 12.78 26.71
CA SER A 893 7.40 11.64 26.26
C SER A 893 7.27 11.63 24.73
N ARG A 894 8.12 10.85 24.05
CA ARG A 894 8.16 10.72 22.59
C ARG A 894 7.93 9.30 22.12
N SER A 895 7.40 9.13 20.90
CA SER A 895 7.21 7.81 20.28
C SER A 895 8.51 6.98 20.26
N SER A 896 9.64 7.58 19.84
CA SER A 896 10.94 6.91 19.74
C SER A 896 11.40 6.24 21.05
N GLY A 897 11.17 6.88 22.20
CA GLY A 897 11.50 6.29 23.50
C GLY A 897 10.65 5.06 23.82
N TYR A 898 9.35 5.09 23.49
CA TYR A 898 8.47 3.93 23.64
C TYR A 898 8.75 2.83 22.61
N LEU A 899 9.17 3.17 21.38
CA LEU A 899 9.59 2.19 20.38
C LEU A 899 10.76 1.33 20.89
N MET A 900 11.82 1.98 21.39
CA MET A 900 12.98 1.28 21.92
C MET A 900 12.64 0.45 23.15
N GLN A 901 11.79 0.96 24.04
CA GLN A 901 11.31 0.16 25.17
C GLN A 901 10.49 -1.03 24.72
N GLY A 902 9.60 -0.87 23.74
CA GLY A 902 8.85 -1.97 23.14
C GLY A 902 9.78 -3.05 22.59
N GLU A 903 10.86 -2.65 21.93
CA GLU A 903 11.87 -3.57 21.40
C GLU A 903 12.61 -4.33 22.51
N LEU A 904 13.04 -3.62 23.56
CA LEU A 904 13.69 -4.22 24.72
C LEU A 904 12.76 -5.19 25.47
N GLU A 905 11.48 -4.85 25.66
CA GLU A 905 10.50 -5.74 26.31
C GLU A 905 10.17 -6.96 25.42
N LEU A 906 10.09 -6.77 24.10
CA LEU A 906 9.93 -7.87 23.15
C LEU A 906 11.14 -8.81 23.19
N ARG A 907 12.36 -8.30 23.38
CA ARG A 907 13.58 -9.10 23.59
C ARG A 907 13.48 -10.00 24.82
N ARG A 908 12.83 -9.51 25.88
CA ARG A 908 12.52 -10.26 27.12
C ARG A 908 11.33 -11.21 26.97
N LEU A 909 10.70 -11.24 25.78
CA LEU A 909 9.43 -11.92 25.51
C LEU A 909 8.32 -11.51 26.50
N ASP A 910 8.38 -10.28 27.03
CA ASP A 910 7.29 -9.69 27.80
C ASP A 910 6.30 -9.04 26.82
N PHE A 911 5.46 -9.89 26.22
CA PHE A 911 4.55 -9.46 25.16
C PHE A 911 3.51 -8.43 25.64
N SER A 912 3.11 -8.47 26.91
CA SER A 912 2.14 -7.51 27.48
C SER A 912 2.78 -6.12 27.63
N ALA A 913 3.99 -6.06 28.18
CA ALA A 913 4.74 -4.82 28.26
C ALA A 913 5.05 -4.28 26.86
N ALA A 914 5.57 -5.13 25.96
CA ALA A 914 5.88 -4.74 24.57
C ALA A 914 4.66 -4.18 23.84
N LEU A 915 3.50 -4.86 23.92
CA LEU A 915 2.25 -4.40 23.30
C LEU A 915 1.86 -3.01 23.82
N THR A 916 1.91 -2.82 25.14
CA THR A 916 1.58 -1.53 25.79
C THR A 916 2.51 -0.41 25.32
N ARG A 917 3.84 -0.67 25.26
CA ARG A 917 4.81 0.33 24.79
C ARG A 917 4.60 0.68 23.34
N TYR A 918 4.42 -0.31 22.46
CA TYR A 918 4.18 -0.05 21.05
C TYR A 918 2.83 0.62 20.78
N GLN A 919 1.78 0.32 21.54
CA GLN A 919 0.50 1.05 21.47
C GLN A 919 0.69 2.51 21.86
N LYS A 920 1.48 2.77 22.91
CA LYS A 920 1.79 4.14 23.33
C LYS A 920 2.62 4.87 22.27
N ALA A 921 3.63 4.21 21.68
CA ALA A 921 4.40 4.75 20.56
C ALA A 921 3.48 5.10 19.37
N TYR A 922 2.59 4.18 19.00
CA TYR A 922 1.63 4.36 17.91
C TYR A 922 0.65 5.51 18.15
N SER A 923 0.24 5.75 19.40
CA SER A 923 -0.61 6.90 19.74
C SER A 923 0.08 8.27 19.65
N LEU A 924 1.41 8.29 19.59
CA LEU A 924 2.23 9.51 19.56
C LEU A 924 2.83 9.78 18.18
N ASP A 925 2.94 8.76 17.34
CA ASP A 925 3.49 8.85 15.99
C ASP A 925 2.83 7.77 15.11
N SER A 926 2.22 8.23 14.01
CA SER A 926 1.57 7.40 13.00
C SER A 926 2.55 6.78 11.99
N THR A 927 3.87 6.92 12.18
CA THR A 927 4.87 6.22 11.36
C THR A 927 4.73 4.69 11.46
N PRO A 928 5.10 3.95 10.40
CA PRO A 928 4.87 2.50 10.34
C PRO A 928 5.67 1.67 11.36
N LEU A 929 6.65 2.25 12.07
CA LEU A 929 7.54 1.51 12.98
C LEU A 929 6.80 0.97 14.21
N ALA A 930 5.89 1.76 14.80
CA ALA A 930 5.11 1.29 15.95
C ALA A 930 4.16 0.16 15.52
N SER A 931 3.49 0.30 14.37
CA SER A 931 2.66 -0.75 13.77
C SER A 931 3.46 -2.02 13.47
N LEU A 932 4.72 -1.89 13.02
CA LEU A 932 5.60 -3.03 12.77
C LEU A 932 5.90 -3.78 14.08
N GLY A 933 6.22 -3.05 15.15
CA GLY A 933 6.43 -3.59 16.49
C GLY A 933 5.18 -4.27 17.08
N LEU A 934 4.00 -3.66 16.89
CA LEU A 934 2.71 -4.26 17.26
C LEU A 934 2.48 -5.58 16.53
N ALA A 935 2.65 -5.58 15.21
CA ALA A 935 2.47 -6.78 14.40
C ALA A 935 3.44 -7.90 14.79
N ASP A 936 4.72 -7.60 15.01
CA ASP A 936 5.72 -8.59 15.44
C ASP A 936 5.38 -9.16 16.83
N THR A 937 5.01 -8.28 17.77
CA THR A 937 4.59 -8.67 19.12
C THR A 937 3.40 -9.62 19.09
N LEU A 938 2.35 -9.27 18.34
CA LEU A 938 1.13 -10.09 18.21
C LEU A 938 1.42 -11.43 17.54
N VAL A 939 2.22 -11.46 16.47
CA VAL A 939 2.62 -12.71 15.81
C VAL A 939 3.42 -13.60 16.76
N GLN A 940 4.40 -13.04 17.47
CA GLN A 940 5.23 -13.80 18.42
C GLN A 940 4.44 -14.27 19.64
N ALA A 941 3.37 -13.57 20.02
CA ALA A 941 2.47 -13.92 21.10
C ALA A 941 1.36 -14.93 20.70
N GLY A 942 1.18 -15.23 19.41
CA GLY A 942 0.20 -16.23 18.92
C GLY A 942 -1.11 -15.67 18.38
N PHE A 943 -1.14 -14.38 18.04
CA PHE A 943 -2.30 -13.61 17.56
C PHE A 943 -2.13 -13.20 16.07
N PRO A 944 -2.07 -14.17 15.14
CA PRO A 944 -1.83 -13.86 13.73
C PRO A 944 -3.01 -13.18 13.06
N GLU A 945 -4.24 -13.32 13.58
CA GLU A 945 -5.40 -12.64 13.04
C GLU A 945 -5.38 -11.15 13.40
N GLU A 946 -5.07 -10.84 14.65
CA GLU A 946 -5.03 -9.50 15.24
C GLU A 946 -3.82 -8.68 14.72
N ALA A 947 -2.73 -9.36 14.30
CA ALA A 947 -1.60 -8.72 13.63
C ALA A 947 -1.90 -8.29 12.18
N ALA A 948 -2.93 -8.86 11.55
CA ALA A 948 -3.25 -8.63 10.14
C ALA A 948 -3.53 -7.15 9.78
N PRO A 949 -4.41 -6.42 10.50
CA PRO A 949 -4.72 -5.03 10.16
C PRO A 949 -3.49 -4.11 10.18
N TYR A 950 -2.60 -4.28 11.18
CA TYR A 950 -1.35 -3.51 11.24
C TYR A 950 -0.45 -3.79 10.04
N LEU A 951 -0.27 -5.05 9.65
CA LEU A 951 0.53 -5.43 8.48
C LEU A 951 -0.08 -4.93 7.17
N GLU A 952 -1.41 -4.93 7.04
CA GLU A 952 -2.11 -4.41 5.86
C GLU A 952 -1.97 -2.90 5.75
N ALA A 953 -2.13 -2.16 6.86
CA ALA A 953 -1.91 -0.71 6.90
C ALA A 953 -0.49 -0.34 6.48
N ILE A 954 0.52 -1.03 7.02
CA ILE A 954 1.94 -0.83 6.66
C ILE A 954 2.17 -1.10 5.17
N THR A 955 1.64 -2.21 4.65
CA THR A 955 1.88 -2.65 3.27
C THR A 955 1.21 -1.71 2.25
N ASN A 956 0.12 -1.05 2.63
CA ASN A 956 -0.62 -0.14 1.75
C ASN A 956 -0.05 1.30 1.73
N ARG A 957 0.85 1.67 2.65
CA ARG A 957 1.47 3.00 2.67
C ARG A 957 2.53 3.11 1.56
N LYS A 958 2.36 4.11 0.68
CA LYS A 958 3.30 4.37 -0.44
C LYS A 958 4.38 5.38 -0.11
N ASP A 959 4.06 6.33 0.76
CA ASP A 959 5.02 7.31 1.24
C ASP A 959 6.01 6.67 2.22
N LEU A 960 7.29 6.71 1.84
CA LEU A 960 8.42 6.19 2.60
C LEU A 960 9.35 7.32 3.08
N SER A 961 8.93 8.59 3.00
CA SER A 961 9.76 9.73 3.37
C SER A 961 10.17 9.73 4.84
N TRP A 962 9.32 9.18 5.70
CA TRP A 962 9.62 8.99 7.11
C TRP A 962 10.92 8.21 7.35
N ILE A 963 11.34 7.30 6.45
CA ILE A 963 12.58 6.50 6.58
C ILE A 963 13.83 7.41 6.62
N ALA A 964 13.77 8.61 6.03
CA ALA A 964 14.87 9.56 6.08
C ALA A 964 15.27 9.95 7.51
N ASN A 965 14.34 9.85 8.47
CA ASN A 965 14.55 10.21 9.87
C ASN A 965 14.98 9.03 10.75
N TYR A 966 15.12 7.82 10.19
CA TYR A 966 15.45 6.60 10.94
C TYR A 966 16.64 5.86 10.33
N GLY A 967 17.35 5.10 11.17
CA GLY A 967 18.51 4.30 10.78
C GLY A 967 18.17 3.01 10.02
N THR A 968 17.03 2.97 9.33
CA THR A 968 16.62 1.86 8.47
C THR A 968 16.70 2.25 7.00
N THR A 969 16.65 1.26 6.12
CA THR A 969 16.57 1.45 4.67
C THR A 969 15.24 0.93 4.14
N PRO A 970 14.75 1.39 2.97
CA PRO A 970 13.53 0.86 2.37
C PRO A 970 13.58 -0.66 2.17
N ASP A 971 14.74 -1.22 1.81
CA ASP A 971 14.90 -2.67 1.65
C ASP A 971 14.91 -3.39 3.01
N GLN A 972 15.55 -2.84 4.05
CA GLN A 972 15.53 -3.43 5.39
C GLN A 972 14.12 -3.47 5.96
N PHE A 973 13.39 -2.36 5.88
CA PHE A 973 12.00 -2.27 6.31
C PHE A 973 11.10 -3.30 5.59
N LYS A 974 11.28 -3.48 4.28
CA LYS A 974 10.57 -4.51 3.50
C LYS A 974 10.97 -5.94 3.88
N ALA A 975 12.23 -6.16 4.27
CA ALA A 975 12.67 -7.44 4.81
C ALA A 975 11.93 -7.75 6.13
N ASP A 976 11.82 -6.80 7.04
CA ASP A 976 11.16 -6.99 8.33
C ASP A 976 9.66 -7.30 8.19
N ILE A 977 8.95 -6.56 7.34
CA ILE A 977 7.53 -6.86 7.01
C ILE A 977 7.41 -8.29 6.47
N SER A 978 8.31 -8.68 5.56
CA SER A 978 8.31 -10.01 4.95
C SER A 978 8.60 -11.11 5.97
N ARG A 979 9.50 -10.87 6.92
CA ARG A 979 9.78 -11.79 8.04
C ARG A 979 8.53 -12.01 8.89
N ILE A 980 7.86 -10.94 9.32
CA ILE A 980 6.68 -11.02 10.18
C ILE A 980 5.52 -11.71 9.45
N GLN A 981 5.27 -11.34 8.19
CA GLN A 981 4.25 -12.00 7.36
C GLN A 981 4.56 -13.50 7.16
N ARG A 982 5.82 -13.88 6.94
CA ARG A 982 6.21 -15.29 6.85
C ARG A 982 5.85 -16.05 8.13
N ASP A 983 6.23 -15.52 9.29
CA ASP A 983 6.06 -16.20 10.57
C ASP A 983 4.58 -16.25 10.98
N ARG A 984 3.81 -15.19 10.71
CA ARG A 984 2.34 -15.20 10.78
C ARG A 984 1.72 -16.34 9.96
N ASN A 985 2.11 -16.46 8.69
CA ASN A 985 1.57 -17.50 7.81
C ASN A 985 2.04 -18.91 8.20
N LYS A 986 3.19 -19.08 8.88
CA LYS A 986 3.61 -20.37 9.47
C LYS A 986 2.64 -20.80 10.57
N ILE A 987 2.23 -19.89 11.45
CA ILE A 987 1.24 -20.18 12.51
C ILE A 987 -0.07 -20.65 11.89
N LEU A 988 -0.59 -19.91 10.90
CA LEU A 988 -1.84 -20.25 10.20
C LEU A 988 -1.74 -21.59 9.46
N LEU A 989 -0.63 -21.86 8.77
CA LEU A 989 -0.37 -23.15 8.12
C LEU A 989 -0.34 -24.31 9.14
N SER A 990 0.29 -24.09 10.28
CA SER A 990 0.42 -25.06 11.37
C SER A 990 -0.92 -25.40 12.00
N ARG A 991 -1.80 -24.41 12.18
CA ARG A 991 -3.20 -24.60 12.61
C ARG A 991 -3.99 -25.43 11.59
N GLU A 992 -3.88 -25.13 10.30
CA GLU A 992 -4.57 -25.89 9.25
C GLU A 992 -4.07 -27.34 9.12
N LYS A 993 -2.78 -27.58 9.32
CA LYS A 993 -2.24 -28.95 9.40
C LYS A 993 -2.87 -29.75 10.54
N ARG A 994 -3.11 -29.12 11.69
CA ARG A 994 -3.71 -29.73 12.91
C ARG A 994 -5.24 -29.79 12.88
N ARG A 995 -5.89 -29.15 11.90
CA ARG A 995 -7.35 -29.06 11.81
C ARG A 995 -8.00 -30.43 11.62
N ILE A 996 -9.00 -30.73 12.45
CA ILE A 996 -9.77 -31.97 12.40
C ILE A 996 -10.89 -31.86 11.36
N ILE A 997 -10.85 -32.77 10.38
CA ILE A 997 -11.87 -32.89 9.33
C ILE A 997 -13.07 -33.69 9.88
N HIS A 998 -14.25 -33.07 9.87
CA HIS A 998 -15.51 -33.71 10.26
C HIS A 998 -16.57 -33.71 9.14
N ASN A 999 -16.39 -32.92 8.08
CA ASN A 999 -17.25 -32.92 6.89
C ASN A 999 -16.47 -32.57 5.60
N PHE A 1000 -17.10 -32.72 4.44
CA PHE A 1000 -16.49 -32.46 3.13
C PHE A 1000 -16.07 -30.99 2.97
N SER A 1001 -16.89 -30.04 3.44
CA SER A 1001 -16.59 -28.61 3.38
C SER A 1001 -15.27 -28.30 4.12
N THR A 1002 -15.11 -28.80 5.34
CA THR A 1002 -13.89 -28.63 6.15
C THR A 1002 -12.68 -29.27 5.49
N ALA A 1003 -12.85 -30.42 4.81
CA ALA A 1003 -11.77 -31.06 4.05
C ALA A 1003 -11.28 -30.17 2.90
N VAL A 1004 -12.21 -29.54 2.19
CA VAL A 1004 -11.91 -28.60 1.09
C VAL A 1004 -11.25 -27.34 1.63
N THR A 1005 -11.81 -26.72 2.67
CA THR A 1005 -11.25 -25.52 3.31
C THR A 1005 -9.81 -25.76 3.76
N ARG A 1006 -9.57 -26.84 4.51
CA ARG A 1006 -8.22 -27.22 4.96
C ARG A 1006 -7.26 -27.40 3.80
N PHE A 1007 -7.66 -28.08 2.73
CA PHE A 1007 -6.83 -28.26 1.55
C PHE A 1007 -6.47 -26.92 0.87
N VAL A 1008 -7.46 -26.07 0.66
CA VAL A 1008 -7.28 -24.73 0.04
C VAL A 1008 -6.40 -23.84 0.91
N ASP A 1009 -6.66 -23.79 2.21
CA ASP A 1009 -5.94 -22.91 3.14
C ASP A 1009 -4.51 -23.40 3.38
N THR A 1010 -4.29 -24.73 3.44
CA THR A 1010 -2.93 -25.30 3.49
C THR A 1010 -2.11 -24.86 2.27
N ILE A 1011 -2.68 -24.89 1.07
CA ILE A 1011 -2.00 -24.42 -0.15
C ILE A 1011 -1.77 -22.91 -0.07
N ARG A 1012 -2.80 -22.14 0.32
CA ARG A 1012 -2.73 -20.68 0.43
C ARG A 1012 -1.61 -20.23 1.38
N TYR A 1013 -1.61 -20.74 2.61
CA TYR A 1013 -0.62 -20.36 3.61
C TYR A 1013 0.78 -20.89 3.27
N SER A 1014 0.89 -22.10 2.70
CA SER A 1014 2.19 -22.60 2.19
C SER A 1014 2.78 -21.68 1.11
N ALA A 1015 1.95 -21.23 0.17
CA ALA A 1015 2.37 -20.31 -0.87
C ALA A 1015 2.78 -18.94 -0.29
N ARG A 1016 2.04 -18.42 0.70
CA ARG A 1016 2.38 -17.16 1.39
C ARG A 1016 3.68 -17.26 2.19
N VAL A 1017 3.90 -18.36 2.92
CA VAL A 1017 5.19 -18.61 3.61
C VAL A 1017 6.34 -18.61 2.62
N TRP A 1018 6.21 -19.34 1.50
CA TRP A 1018 7.24 -19.37 0.45
C TRP A 1018 7.49 -17.98 -0.16
N PHE A 1019 6.42 -17.23 -0.44
CA PHE A 1019 6.51 -15.90 -1.05
C PHE A 1019 7.22 -14.91 -0.14
N HIS A 1020 6.77 -14.78 1.12
CA HIS A 1020 7.35 -13.85 2.07
C HIS A 1020 8.77 -14.25 2.52
N ASP A 1021 9.08 -15.56 2.62
CA ASP A 1021 10.46 -16.00 2.84
C ASP A 1021 11.38 -15.64 1.66
N GLY A 1022 10.88 -15.75 0.43
CA GLY A 1022 11.59 -15.31 -0.77
C GLY A 1022 11.86 -13.81 -0.79
N LEU A 1023 10.84 -12.99 -0.45
CA LEU A 1023 11.00 -11.54 -0.36
C LEU A 1023 12.00 -11.14 0.72
N PHE A 1024 11.88 -11.72 1.92
CA PHE A 1024 12.85 -11.52 3.01
C PHE A 1024 14.28 -11.74 2.51
N ARG A 1025 14.56 -12.86 1.83
CA ARG A 1025 15.90 -13.15 1.29
C ARG A 1025 16.36 -12.17 0.22
N ILE A 1026 15.46 -11.72 -0.67
CA ILE A 1026 15.79 -10.76 -1.72
C ILE A 1026 16.17 -9.42 -1.09
N TYR A 1027 15.36 -8.92 -0.16
CA TYR A 1027 15.58 -7.66 0.51
C TYR A 1027 16.81 -7.71 1.41
N SER A 1028 17.00 -8.76 2.23
CA SER A 1028 18.24 -8.94 3.01
C SER A 1028 19.48 -8.94 2.13
N LYS A 1029 19.43 -9.53 0.94
CA LYS A 1029 20.56 -9.46 -0.01
C LYS A 1029 20.81 -8.04 -0.51
N ARG A 1030 19.77 -7.24 -0.76
CA ARG A 1030 19.93 -5.83 -1.17
C ARG A 1030 20.54 -4.99 -0.06
N VAL A 1031 20.08 -5.19 1.17
CA VAL A 1031 20.68 -4.57 2.37
C VAL A 1031 22.15 -4.98 2.52
N ALA A 1032 22.48 -6.25 2.34
CA ALA A 1032 23.87 -6.70 2.34
C ALA A 1032 24.71 -5.99 1.27
N HIS A 1033 24.18 -5.83 0.05
CA HIS A 1033 24.85 -5.13 -1.03
C HIS A 1033 25.06 -3.63 -0.75
N PHE A 1034 24.12 -3.01 -0.05
CA PHE A 1034 24.25 -1.64 0.44
C PHE A 1034 25.44 -1.51 1.42
N TYR A 1035 25.52 -2.35 2.45
CA TYR A 1035 26.64 -2.33 3.40
C TYR A 1035 27.98 -2.76 2.77
N GLU A 1036 27.95 -3.63 1.75
CA GLU A 1036 29.13 -4.03 0.97
C GLU A 1036 29.77 -2.81 0.29
N ARG A 1037 28.97 -1.94 -0.33
CA ARG A 1037 29.47 -0.74 -1.01
C ARG A 1037 30.15 0.26 -0.08
N GLY A 1038 29.61 0.42 1.14
CA GLY A 1038 30.20 1.29 2.15
C GLY A 1038 31.31 0.64 2.98
N GLY A 1039 31.66 -0.62 2.72
CA GLY A 1039 32.77 -1.28 3.40
C GLY A 1039 32.52 -1.66 4.87
N ASN A 1040 31.28 -2.03 5.24
CA ASN A 1040 30.97 -2.55 6.58
C ASN A 1040 30.85 -4.09 6.59
N PRO A 1041 31.97 -4.82 6.84
CA PRO A 1041 32.02 -6.27 6.72
C PRO A 1041 31.15 -7.03 7.69
N LEU A 1042 30.90 -6.50 8.88
CA LEU A 1042 30.02 -7.17 9.83
C LEU A 1042 28.59 -7.19 9.30
N TYR A 1043 28.04 -6.02 8.94
CA TYR A 1043 26.66 -5.95 8.47
C TYR A 1043 26.43 -6.70 7.15
N TYR A 1044 27.29 -6.52 6.13
CA TYR A 1044 27.02 -7.23 4.87
C TYR A 1044 27.15 -8.75 5.03
N ASN A 1045 28.09 -9.26 5.82
CA ASN A 1045 28.20 -10.71 6.06
C ASN A 1045 26.96 -11.22 6.83
N SER A 1046 26.47 -10.46 7.82
CA SER A 1046 25.26 -10.81 8.57
C SER A 1046 24.02 -10.86 7.69
N PHE A 1047 23.81 -9.85 6.85
CA PHE A 1047 22.67 -9.82 5.92
C PHE A 1047 22.80 -10.84 4.77
N TYR A 1048 24.01 -11.13 4.30
CA TYR A 1048 24.20 -12.24 3.36
C TYR A 1048 23.90 -13.59 4.01
N TYR A 1049 24.30 -13.79 5.26
CA TYR A 1049 23.91 -14.97 6.02
C TYR A 1049 22.37 -15.13 6.06
N LEU A 1050 21.63 -14.07 6.41
CA LEU A 1050 20.16 -14.10 6.39
C LEU A 1050 19.58 -14.42 5.00
N ALA A 1051 20.12 -13.81 3.95
CA ALA A 1051 19.69 -14.06 2.58
C ALA A 1051 19.92 -15.52 2.16
N TYR A 1052 21.05 -16.10 2.56
CA TYR A 1052 21.47 -17.45 2.17
C TYR A 1052 21.13 -18.55 3.17
N ASP A 1053 20.40 -18.27 4.25
CA ASP A 1053 20.12 -19.21 5.34
C ASP A 1053 19.56 -20.59 4.87
N ALA A 1054 18.78 -20.64 3.80
CA ALA A 1054 18.28 -21.90 3.21
C ALA A 1054 19.37 -22.78 2.58
N TRP A 1055 20.61 -22.27 2.44
CA TRP A 1055 21.75 -22.94 1.82
C TRP A 1055 22.95 -22.97 2.78
N PRO A 1056 22.98 -23.93 3.73
CA PRO A 1056 23.93 -23.94 4.84
C PRO A 1056 25.42 -23.84 4.44
N ASN A 1057 25.81 -24.38 3.27
CA ASN A 1057 27.19 -24.32 2.80
C ASN A 1057 27.66 -22.89 2.45
N ILE A 1058 26.74 -22.05 1.97
CA ILE A 1058 27.00 -20.65 1.64
C ILE A 1058 26.85 -19.81 2.92
N ALA A 1059 25.73 -20.00 3.64
CA ALA A 1059 25.42 -19.29 4.88
C ALA A 1059 26.54 -19.40 5.93
N ARG A 1060 27.14 -20.58 6.09
CA ARG A 1060 28.24 -20.82 7.05
C ARG A 1060 29.48 -19.97 6.79
N GLN A 1061 29.77 -19.65 5.53
CA GLN A 1061 30.93 -18.82 5.18
C GLN A 1061 30.72 -17.37 5.62
N TYR A 1062 29.53 -16.83 5.34
CA TYR A 1062 29.16 -15.47 5.76
C TYR A 1062 29.02 -15.38 7.28
N LEU A 1063 28.40 -16.37 7.93
CA LEU A 1063 28.28 -16.41 9.39
C LEU A 1063 29.67 -16.42 10.06
N ALA A 1064 30.61 -17.25 9.58
CA ALA A 1064 31.94 -17.32 10.17
C ALA A 1064 32.70 -15.99 10.07
N ARG A 1065 32.56 -15.26 8.95
CA ARG A 1065 33.16 -13.93 8.77
C ARG A 1065 32.52 -12.87 9.65
N ALA A 1066 31.19 -12.88 9.78
CA ALA A 1066 30.48 -11.98 10.69
C ALA A 1066 30.91 -12.24 12.14
N GLN A 1067 30.96 -13.52 12.54
CA GLN A 1067 31.39 -13.94 13.87
C GLN A 1067 32.80 -13.47 14.23
N GLU A 1068 33.75 -13.65 13.31
CA GLU A 1068 35.14 -13.26 13.53
C GLU A 1068 35.28 -11.77 13.89
N GLN A 1069 34.41 -10.93 13.33
CA GLN A 1069 34.41 -9.49 13.56
C GLN A 1069 33.60 -9.09 14.78
N GLU A 1070 32.36 -9.57 14.90
CA GLU A 1070 31.48 -9.17 15.99
C GLU A 1070 31.96 -9.69 17.33
N VAL A 1071 32.38 -10.96 17.43
CA VAL A 1071 32.84 -11.54 18.71
C VAL A 1071 34.16 -10.92 19.18
N LEU A 1072 34.96 -10.37 18.25
CA LEU A 1072 36.16 -9.63 18.59
C LEU A 1072 35.82 -8.31 19.31
N LEU A 1073 34.76 -7.63 18.88
CA LEU A 1073 34.32 -6.32 19.40
C LEU A 1073 33.30 -6.45 20.55
N ILE A 1074 32.47 -7.50 20.50
CA ILE A 1074 31.32 -7.79 21.36
C ILE A 1074 31.38 -9.28 21.74
N PRO A 1075 32.23 -9.68 22.70
CA PRO A 1075 32.36 -11.09 23.12
C PRO A 1075 31.03 -11.74 23.55
N GLN A 1076 30.09 -10.94 24.04
CA GLN A 1076 28.74 -11.33 24.46
C GLN A 1076 27.90 -11.87 23.30
N ALA A 1077 28.21 -11.55 22.04
CA ALA A 1077 27.49 -12.09 20.88
C ALA A 1077 27.83 -13.57 20.61
N LYS A 1078 28.88 -14.13 21.22
CA LYS A 1078 29.34 -15.51 20.96
C LYS A 1078 28.26 -16.60 21.07
N PRO A 1079 27.35 -16.59 22.07
CA PRO A 1079 26.29 -17.61 22.19
C PRO A 1079 25.31 -17.59 21.01
N SER A 1080 24.96 -16.41 20.46
CA SER A 1080 24.05 -16.31 19.30
C SER A 1080 24.67 -16.93 18.04
N TYR A 1081 25.97 -16.75 17.82
CA TYR A 1081 26.70 -17.43 16.74
C TYR A 1081 26.79 -18.95 16.95
N ARG A 1082 27.02 -19.41 18.17
CA ARG A 1082 27.01 -20.85 18.49
C ARG A 1082 25.64 -21.47 18.26
N PHE A 1083 24.55 -20.76 18.58
CA PHE A 1083 23.18 -21.16 18.23
C PHE A 1083 23.07 -21.41 16.71
N GLU A 1084 23.50 -20.44 15.89
CA GLU A 1084 23.37 -20.57 14.44
C GLU A 1084 24.25 -21.66 13.84
N GLN A 1085 25.45 -21.87 14.40
CA GLN A 1085 26.31 -22.99 14.05
C GLN A 1085 25.67 -24.35 14.40
N ALA A 1086 25.07 -24.48 15.59
CA ALA A 1086 24.36 -25.68 16.01
C ALA A 1086 23.16 -25.97 15.10
N ARG A 1087 22.40 -24.93 14.72
CA ARG A 1087 21.28 -25.02 13.78
C ARG A 1087 21.71 -25.47 12.39
N MET A 1088 22.74 -24.86 11.81
CA MET A 1088 23.27 -25.26 10.50
C MET A 1088 23.90 -26.66 10.51
N GLY A 1089 24.48 -27.07 11.63
CA GLY A 1089 25.06 -28.41 11.83
C GLY A 1089 24.04 -29.48 12.21
N ARG A 1090 22.80 -29.09 12.54
CA ARG A 1090 21.77 -29.96 13.16
C ARG A 1090 22.34 -30.73 14.35
N ASN A 1091 23.05 -30.03 15.24
CA ASN A 1091 23.71 -30.61 16.41
C ASN A 1091 22.84 -30.41 17.67
N PRO A 1092 22.12 -31.44 18.16
CA PRO A 1092 21.25 -31.30 19.33
C PRO A 1092 22.01 -31.00 20.62
N THR A 1093 23.24 -31.51 20.76
CA THR A 1093 24.07 -31.26 21.96
C THR A 1093 24.50 -29.80 22.04
N GLY A 1094 24.82 -29.19 20.89
CA GLY A 1094 25.17 -27.78 20.81
C GLY A 1094 24.04 -26.84 21.28
N PHE A 1095 22.77 -27.20 21.05
CA PHE A 1095 21.66 -26.38 21.56
C PHE A 1095 21.57 -26.39 23.09
N LEU A 1096 21.86 -27.52 23.75
CA LEU A 1096 21.84 -27.62 25.21
C LEU A 1096 22.96 -26.78 25.84
N GLU A 1097 24.14 -26.75 25.23
CA GLU A 1097 25.25 -25.90 25.64
C GLU A 1097 24.87 -24.42 25.49
N VAL A 1098 24.31 -24.03 24.34
CA VAL A 1098 23.92 -22.64 24.07
C VAL A 1098 22.84 -22.15 25.03
N ILE A 1099 21.88 -23.00 25.41
CA ILE A 1099 20.85 -22.63 26.40
C ILE A 1099 21.46 -22.21 27.73
N GLN A 1100 22.61 -22.76 28.11
CA GLN A 1100 23.32 -22.41 29.36
C GLN A 1100 24.16 -21.13 29.23
N GLU A 1101 24.54 -20.75 28.00
CA GLU A 1101 25.40 -19.59 27.73
C GLU A 1101 24.62 -18.30 27.46
N LEU A 1102 23.37 -18.39 26.97
CA LEU A 1102 22.53 -17.24 26.65
C LEU A 1102 22.08 -16.47 27.91
N HIS A 1103 21.99 -15.16 27.80
CA HIS A 1103 21.53 -14.31 28.89
C HIS A 1103 20.05 -14.60 29.25
N PRO A 1104 19.73 -14.94 30.52
CA PRO A 1104 18.42 -15.49 30.90
C PRO A 1104 17.25 -14.51 30.80
N VAL A 1105 17.53 -13.20 30.83
CA VAL A 1105 16.52 -12.13 30.71
C VAL A 1105 16.44 -11.59 29.28
N TRP A 1106 17.55 -11.08 28.77
CA TRP A 1106 17.61 -10.33 27.51
C TRP A 1106 17.67 -11.17 26.24
N GLU A 1107 18.07 -12.45 26.29
CA GLU A 1107 18.21 -13.31 25.10
C GLU A 1107 17.14 -14.43 25.05
N LYS A 1108 15.98 -14.18 25.66
CA LYS A 1108 14.86 -15.13 25.73
C LYS A 1108 14.34 -15.58 24.36
N ASN A 1109 14.39 -14.72 23.35
CA ASN A 1109 14.06 -15.10 21.98
C ASN A 1109 15.01 -16.20 21.45
N TYR A 1110 16.33 -16.06 21.66
CA TYR A 1110 17.30 -17.09 21.29
C TYR A 1110 17.13 -18.36 22.13
N LEU A 1111 16.79 -18.25 23.42
CA LEU A 1111 16.45 -19.40 24.26
C LEU A 1111 15.25 -20.17 23.71
N SER A 1112 14.17 -19.45 23.36
CA SER A 1112 12.97 -20.03 22.74
C SER A 1112 13.30 -20.76 21.44
N LYS A 1113 14.12 -20.15 20.57
CA LYS A 1113 14.59 -20.76 19.31
C LYS A 1113 15.47 -21.99 19.56
N ALA A 1114 16.44 -21.93 20.48
CA ALA A 1114 17.34 -23.04 20.80
C ALA A 1114 16.58 -24.25 21.33
N VAL A 1115 15.64 -24.02 22.25
CA VAL A 1115 14.78 -25.09 22.79
C VAL A 1115 13.87 -25.65 21.69
N SER A 1116 13.31 -24.80 20.84
CA SER A 1116 12.48 -25.24 19.72
C SER A 1116 13.25 -26.14 18.76
N GLU A 1117 14.42 -25.70 18.28
CA GLU A 1117 15.26 -26.46 17.34
C GLU A 1117 15.76 -27.78 17.95
N TYR A 1118 16.00 -27.82 19.27
CA TYR A 1118 16.30 -29.06 19.98
C TYR A 1118 15.10 -30.02 19.99
N LEU A 1119 13.88 -29.52 20.22
CA LEU A 1119 12.68 -30.34 20.35
C LEU A 1119 12.12 -30.86 19.02
N VAL A 1120 12.29 -30.14 17.92
CA VAL A 1120 11.80 -30.53 16.57
C VAL A 1120 12.15 -31.98 16.19
N PRO A 1121 13.41 -32.47 16.31
CA PRO A 1121 13.74 -33.86 15.98
C PRO A 1121 13.45 -34.87 17.10
N VAL A 1122 13.06 -34.43 18.30
CA VAL A 1122 12.90 -35.31 19.46
C VAL A 1122 11.59 -36.08 19.38
N ASN A 1123 11.66 -37.41 19.51
CA ASN A 1123 10.46 -38.22 19.66
C ASN A 1123 9.88 -38.05 21.09
N PRO A 1124 8.68 -37.49 21.27
CA PRO A 1124 8.12 -37.20 22.59
C PRO A 1124 7.88 -38.47 23.45
N LYS A 1125 7.81 -39.65 22.82
CA LYS A 1125 7.60 -40.93 23.53
C LYS A 1125 8.89 -41.56 24.09
N LYS A 1126 10.07 -41.05 23.70
CA LYS A 1126 11.36 -41.70 24.00
C LYS A 1126 12.32 -40.84 24.82
N SER A 1127 12.03 -39.56 25.02
CA SER A 1127 12.95 -38.62 25.68
C SER A 1127 12.48 -38.26 27.09
N ARG A 1128 13.10 -38.88 28.10
CA ARG A 1128 12.86 -38.60 29.52
C ARG A 1128 13.33 -37.19 29.93
N ASN A 1129 14.37 -36.67 29.26
CA ASN A 1129 15.00 -35.38 29.56
C ASN A 1129 14.30 -34.18 28.89
N SER A 1130 13.38 -34.40 27.95
CA SER A 1130 12.72 -33.31 27.22
C SER A 1130 11.49 -32.73 27.93
N ARG A 1131 10.97 -33.39 28.97
CA ARG A 1131 9.77 -32.94 29.71
C ARG A 1131 9.91 -31.49 30.21
N GLN A 1132 11.04 -31.19 30.85
CA GLN A 1132 11.34 -29.85 31.37
C GLN A 1132 11.43 -28.82 30.24
N LEU A 1133 12.05 -29.18 29.11
CA LEU A 1133 12.19 -28.31 27.95
C LEU A 1133 10.85 -27.99 27.28
N TYR A 1134 9.92 -28.95 27.20
CA TYR A 1134 8.56 -28.69 26.71
C TYR A 1134 7.80 -27.70 27.60
N SER A 1135 7.88 -27.88 28.92
CA SER A 1135 7.27 -26.96 29.89
C SER A 1135 7.91 -25.57 29.81
N PHE A 1136 9.23 -25.52 29.68
CA PHE A 1136 10.00 -24.28 29.58
C PHE A 1136 9.65 -23.52 28.30
N LEU A 1137 9.63 -24.18 27.13
CA LEU A 1137 9.25 -23.56 25.86
C LEU A 1137 7.82 -23.01 25.91
N TYR A 1138 6.89 -23.76 26.49
CA TYR A 1138 5.51 -23.32 26.59
C TYR A 1138 5.36 -22.09 27.48
N THR A 1139 6.06 -22.06 28.62
CA THR A 1139 6.07 -20.90 29.53
C THR A 1139 6.73 -19.68 28.88
N LEU A 1140 7.76 -19.91 28.07
CA LEU A 1140 8.56 -18.86 27.45
C LEU A 1140 7.85 -18.26 26.22
N GLN A 1141 7.30 -19.09 25.34
CA GLN A 1141 6.61 -18.66 24.12
C GLN A 1141 5.69 -19.77 23.56
N PRO A 1142 4.40 -19.82 23.96
CA PRO A 1142 3.46 -20.84 23.48
C PRO A 1142 3.35 -20.91 21.94
N ALA A 1143 3.41 -19.77 21.26
CA ALA A 1143 3.30 -19.69 19.81
C ALA A 1143 4.43 -20.41 19.06
N ALA A 1144 5.59 -20.63 19.70
CA ALA A 1144 6.74 -21.32 19.10
C ALA A 1144 6.39 -22.74 18.64
N PHE A 1145 5.48 -23.42 19.34
CA PHE A 1145 4.96 -24.73 18.93
C PHE A 1145 4.31 -24.70 17.55
N LEU A 1146 3.55 -23.64 17.25
CA LEU A 1146 2.91 -23.49 15.94
C LEU A 1146 3.91 -23.02 14.89
N VAL A 1147 4.78 -22.07 15.21
CA VAL A 1147 5.79 -21.54 14.27
C VAL A 1147 6.75 -22.64 13.79
N GLN A 1148 7.18 -23.53 14.69
CA GLN A 1148 8.15 -24.60 14.43
C GLN A 1148 7.53 -25.99 14.20
N ASP A 1149 6.19 -26.06 14.15
CA ASP A 1149 5.44 -27.30 13.90
C ASP A 1149 5.73 -28.42 14.92
N ILE A 1150 5.91 -28.07 16.20
CA ILE A 1150 6.22 -28.98 17.31
C ILE A 1150 4.93 -29.62 17.85
N ASP A 1151 4.96 -30.94 18.10
CA ASP A 1151 3.86 -31.67 18.74
C ASP A 1151 3.90 -31.51 20.27
N LEU A 1152 2.74 -31.44 20.92
CA LEU A 1152 2.61 -31.27 22.37
C LEU A 1152 2.45 -32.63 23.08
N PRO A 1153 3.41 -33.08 23.90
CA PRO A 1153 3.25 -34.30 24.69
C PRO A 1153 2.27 -34.11 25.85
N VAL A 1154 1.28 -34.99 25.97
CA VAL A 1154 0.24 -34.94 27.01
C VAL A 1154 0.02 -36.30 27.70
N SER A 1155 -0.22 -36.30 29.01
CA SER A 1155 -0.85 -37.41 29.72
C SER A 1155 -2.35 -37.29 29.50
N LEU A 1156 -2.99 -38.33 28.99
CA LEU A 1156 -4.38 -38.25 28.53
C LEU A 1156 -5.32 -38.98 29.49
N HIS A 1157 -6.22 -38.23 30.12
CA HIS A 1157 -7.28 -38.77 30.98
C HIS A 1157 -8.64 -38.48 30.35
N ILE A 1158 -9.37 -39.54 30.00
CA ILE A 1158 -10.71 -39.44 29.40
C ILE A 1158 -11.70 -40.11 30.34
N SER A 1159 -12.80 -39.43 30.64
CA SER A 1159 -13.85 -39.91 31.55
C SER A 1159 -15.25 -39.64 30.97
N GLY A 1160 -16.23 -40.49 31.32
CA GLY A 1160 -17.62 -40.34 30.88
C GLY A 1160 -17.88 -40.71 29.41
N THR A 1161 -17.03 -41.56 28.81
CA THR A 1161 -17.13 -41.99 27.41
C THR A 1161 -17.27 -43.50 27.25
N ASN A 1162 -17.90 -43.96 26.17
CA ASN A 1162 -17.81 -45.37 25.74
C ASN A 1162 -16.55 -45.64 24.89
N SER A 1163 -16.26 -46.92 24.63
CA SER A 1163 -15.04 -47.36 23.91
C SER A 1163 -14.92 -46.82 22.47
N ARG A 1164 -16.04 -46.51 21.80
CA ARG A 1164 -16.06 -45.92 20.46
C ARG A 1164 -15.72 -44.43 20.52
N GLU A 1165 -16.32 -43.71 21.46
CA GLU A 1165 -16.10 -42.28 21.69
C GLU A 1165 -14.67 -41.98 22.10
N GLU A 1166 -14.12 -42.76 23.03
CA GLU A 1166 -12.73 -42.63 23.46
C GLU A 1166 -11.75 -42.79 22.28
N ARG A 1167 -12.03 -43.75 21.38
CA ARG A 1167 -11.21 -43.97 20.18
C ARG A 1167 -11.28 -42.78 19.21
N ILE A 1168 -12.42 -42.12 19.09
CA ILE A 1168 -12.59 -40.92 18.25
C ILE A 1168 -11.79 -39.76 18.84
N LEU A 1169 -11.91 -39.51 20.15
CA LEU A 1169 -11.18 -38.47 20.88
C LEU A 1169 -9.66 -38.64 20.77
N ARG A 1170 -9.15 -39.84 21.06
CA ARG A 1170 -7.70 -40.15 20.97
C ARG A 1170 -7.16 -39.91 19.56
N ARG A 1171 -7.89 -40.33 18.53
CA ARG A 1171 -7.50 -40.11 17.12
C ARG A 1171 -7.55 -38.64 16.74
N GLY A 1172 -8.57 -37.90 17.19
CA GLY A 1172 -8.70 -36.46 16.98
C GLY A 1172 -7.50 -35.71 17.57
N LEU A 1173 -7.22 -35.92 18.86
CA LEU A 1173 -6.09 -35.30 19.55
C LEU A 1173 -4.74 -35.61 18.89
N THR A 1174 -4.50 -36.88 18.55
CA THR A 1174 -3.26 -37.28 17.86
C THR A 1174 -3.10 -36.55 16.51
N ARG A 1175 -4.20 -36.36 15.77
CA ARG A 1175 -4.17 -35.61 14.50
C ARG A 1175 -3.97 -34.11 14.68
N ALA A 1176 -4.35 -33.57 15.83
CA ALA A 1176 -4.15 -32.17 16.19
C ALA A 1176 -2.77 -31.89 16.82
N GLY A 1177 -1.86 -32.87 16.84
CA GLY A 1177 -0.51 -32.72 17.36
C GLY A 1177 -0.36 -32.97 18.87
N PHE A 1178 -1.37 -33.57 19.52
CA PHE A 1178 -1.27 -33.98 20.92
C PHE A 1178 -0.78 -35.43 21.02
N VAL A 1179 0.45 -35.61 21.51
CA VAL A 1179 1.10 -36.93 21.59
C VAL A 1179 0.95 -37.51 22.98
N SER A 1180 0.17 -38.59 23.11
CA SER A 1180 -0.04 -39.23 24.41
C SER A 1180 1.22 -39.94 24.92
N THR A 1181 1.69 -39.54 26.10
CA THR A 1181 2.84 -40.15 26.79
C THR A 1181 2.67 -40.08 28.33
N PRO A 1182 2.97 -41.16 29.08
CA PRO A 1182 2.77 -41.19 30.55
C PRO A 1182 3.63 -40.18 31.33
N GLU A 1183 4.79 -39.80 30.79
CA GLU A 1183 5.76 -38.90 31.45
C GLU A 1183 5.67 -37.45 30.91
N ALA A 1184 4.53 -37.04 30.36
CA ALA A 1184 4.34 -35.69 29.80
C ALA A 1184 4.38 -34.57 30.86
N ALA A 1185 4.78 -33.37 30.43
CA ALA A 1185 4.70 -32.15 31.24
C ALA A 1185 3.26 -31.65 31.42
N PHE A 1186 2.39 -31.98 30.46
CA PHE A 1186 1.02 -31.51 30.41
C PHE A 1186 0.05 -32.68 30.58
N THR A 1187 -1.08 -32.41 31.20
CA THR A 1187 -2.18 -33.35 31.38
C THR A 1187 -3.38 -32.85 30.60
N CYS A 1188 -3.80 -33.60 29.59
CA CYS A 1188 -5.03 -33.36 28.85
C CYS A 1188 -6.17 -34.17 29.49
N SER A 1189 -7.11 -33.47 30.11
CA SER A 1189 -8.26 -34.04 30.78
C SER A 1189 -9.52 -33.79 29.97
N ILE A 1190 -10.20 -34.86 29.57
CA ILE A 1190 -11.47 -34.84 28.85
C ILE A 1190 -12.57 -35.43 29.72
N ARG A 1191 -13.61 -34.64 29.98
CA ARG A 1191 -14.81 -35.07 30.71
C ARG A 1191 -16.01 -34.95 29.79
N CYS A 1192 -16.65 -36.07 29.51
CA CYS A 1192 -17.90 -36.12 28.77
C CYS A 1192 -19.07 -36.30 29.75
N SER A 1193 -20.06 -35.42 29.66
CA SER A 1193 -21.35 -35.53 30.35
C SER A 1193 -22.46 -35.90 29.35
N SER A 1194 -23.72 -35.95 29.81
CA SER A 1194 -24.87 -36.14 28.93
C SER A 1194 -25.03 -34.96 27.95
N ASP A 1195 -24.70 -33.75 28.38
CA ASP A 1195 -25.07 -32.50 27.68
C ASP A 1195 -23.85 -31.70 27.19
N SER A 1196 -22.65 -32.03 27.67
CA SER A 1196 -21.43 -31.28 27.35
C SER A 1196 -20.18 -32.15 27.27
N ILE A 1197 -19.18 -31.65 26.54
CA ILE A 1197 -17.82 -32.18 26.51
C ILE A 1197 -16.88 -31.06 26.94
N GLN A 1198 -16.02 -31.35 27.90
CA GLN A 1198 -15.00 -30.44 28.38
C GLN A 1198 -13.62 -31.02 28.09
N ILE A 1199 -12.76 -30.27 27.42
CA ILE A 1199 -11.32 -30.54 27.34
C ILE A 1199 -10.58 -29.46 28.11
N SER A 1200 -9.58 -29.89 28.88
CA SER A 1200 -8.70 -28.98 29.61
C SER A 1200 -7.27 -29.49 29.57
N ILE A 1201 -6.32 -28.57 29.46
CA ILE A 1201 -4.89 -28.86 29.51
C ILE A 1201 -4.32 -28.21 30.75
N HIS A 1202 -3.71 -29.04 31.60
CA HIS A 1202 -3.15 -28.63 32.88
C HIS A 1202 -1.66 -28.91 32.90
N ASN A 1203 -0.91 -28.15 33.68
CA ASN A 1203 0.43 -28.55 34.06
C ASN A 1203 0.36 -29.76 35.01
N ALA A 1204 1.14 -30.80 34.73
CA ALA A 1204 1.13 -32.04 35.51
C ALA A 1204 1.71 -31.90 36.93
N GLN A 1205 2.38 -30.79 37.26
CA GLN A 1205 3.05 -30.57 38.55
C GLN A 1205 2.26 -29.65 39.50
N ASN A 1206 1.76 -28.51 39.01
CA ASN A 1206 1.07 -27.50 39.83
C ASN A 1206 -0.46 -27.43 39.57
N ALA A 1207 -0.99 -28.25 38.66
CA ALA A 1207 -2.41 -28.28 38.27
C ALA A 1207 -2.97 -26.96 37.70
N GLU A 1208 -2.10 -26.04 37.26
CA GLU A 1208 -2.49 -24.81 36.58
C GLU A 1208 -3.14 -25.11 35.23
N VAL A 1209 -4.28 -24.47 34.95
CA VAL A 1209 -5.04 -24.67 33.71
C VAL A 1209 -4.51 -23.73 32.64
N TYR A 1210 -3.93 -24.28 31.58
CA TYR A 1210 -3.42 -23.50 30.44
C TYR A 1210 -4.50 -23.22 29.38
N ALA A 1211 -5.40 -24.17 29.17
CA ALA A 1211 -6.53 -23.97 28.28
C ALA A 1211 -7.71 -24.85 28.71
N GLN A 1212 -8.91 -24.32 28.52
CA GLN A 1212 -10.14 -25.04 28.77
C GLN A 1212 -11.20 -24.65 27.75
N VAL A 1213 -11.84 -25.65 27.15
CA VAL A 1213 -12.95 -25.46 26.22
C VAL A 1213 -14.11 -26.36 26.66
N ILE A 1214 -15.31 -25.78 26.75
CA ILE A 1214 -16.55 -26.49 27.05
C ILE A 1214 -17.46 -26.35 25.83
N HIS A 1215 -17.99 -27.47 25.34
CA HIS A 1215 -18.87 -27.50 24.16
C HIS A 1215 -20.16 -28.28 24.46
N ARG A 1216 -21.30 -27.79 23.96
CA ARG A 1216 -22.60 -28.48 24.06
C ARG A 1216 -22.64 -29.68 23.12
N LYS A 1217 -23.16 -30.81 23.58
CA LYS A 1217 -23.11 -32.08 22.87
C LYS A 1217 -24.30 -32.24 21.92
N ASP A 1218 -24.04 -32.20 20.60
CA ASP A 1218 -25.00 -32.47 19.53
C ASP A 1218 -24.67 -33.79 18.80
N THR A 1219 -23.52 -33.85 18.11
CA THR A 1219 -23.01 -35.06 17.47
C THR A 1219 -21.52 -35.25 17.75
N MET A 1220 -21.16 -36.35 18.43
CA MET A 1220 -19.80 -36.59 18.97
C MET A 1220 -18.66 -36.33 17.98
N GLN A 1221 -18.81 -36.64 16.69
CA GLN A 1221 -17.73 -36.46 15.71
C GLN A 1221 -17.54 -34.99 15.28
N LYS A 1222 -18.61 -34.21 15.16
CA LYS A 1222 -18.57 -32.78 14.83
C LYS A 1222 -18.10 -31.98 16.05
N ASP A 1223 -18.70 -32.25 17.20
CA ASP A 1223 -18.42 -31.57 18.47
C ASP A 1223 -16.95 -31.71 18.89
N VAL A 1224 -16.39 -32.93 18.76
CA VAL A 1224 -14.97 -33.17 19.06
C VAL A 1224 -14.05 -32.43 18.11
N ALA A 1225 -14.41 -32.33 16.82
CA ALA A 1225 -13.59 -31.62 15.85
C ALA A 1225 -13.61 -30.11 16.09
N GLU A 1226 -14.77 -29.51 16.32
CA GLU A 1226 -14.92 -28.09 16.63
C GLU A 1226 -14.19 -27.72 17.91
N MET A 1227 -14.38 -28.49 18.98
CA MET A 1227 -13.72 -28.28 20.26
C MET A 1227 -12.19 -28.41 20.19
N ILE A 1228 -11.65 -29.45 19.52
CA ILE A 1228 -10.19 -29.59 19.36
C ILE A 1228 -9.62 -28.45 18.51
N ASN A 1229 -10.31 -28.05 17.44
CA ASN A 1229 -9.87 -26.92 16.61
C ASN A 1229 -9.86 -25.60 17.40
N SER A 1230 -10.89 -25.36 18.22
CA SER A 1230 -10.95 -24.20 19.12
C SER A 1230 -9.82 -24.24 20.15
N MET A 1231 -9.57 -25.42 20.74
CA MET A 1231 -8.48 -25.59 21.70
C MET A 1231 -7.11 -25.31 21.08
N VAL A 1232 -6.83 -25.76 19.85
CA VAL A 1232 -5.56 -25.46 19.16
C VAL A 1232 -5.42 -23.95 18.87
N LYS A 1233 -6.53 -23.24 18.66
CA LYS A 1233 -6.50 -21.78 18.46
C LYS A 1233 -6.08 -21.05 19.73
N GLU A 1234 -6.67 -21.41 20.87
CA GLU A 1234 -6.43 -20.73 22.16
C GLU A 1234 -5.16 -21.18 22.88
N LEU A 1235 -4.79 -22.46 22.81
CA LEU A 1235 -3.72 -23.04 23.63
C LEU A 1235 -2.33 -22.44 23.37
N PHE A 1236 -2.04 -22.02 22.15
CA PHE A 1236 -0.70 -21.55 21.75
C PHE A 1236 -0.61 -20.03 21.69
N ARG A 1237 -1.37 -19.35 22.57
CA ARG A 1237 -1.38 -17.90 22.75
C ARG A 1237 -0.84 -17.54 24.12
N THR A 1238 -0.16 -16.40 24.20
CA THR A 1238 0.16 -15.79 25.50
C THR A 1238 -1.06 -14.99 25.98
N SER A 1239 -1.32 -14.97 27.28
CA SER A 1239 -2.41 -14.14 27.82
C SER A 1239 -2.04 -12.66 27.70
N LEU A 1240 -2.80 -11.91 26.90
CA LEU A 1240 -2.64 -10.47 26.69
C LEU A 1240 -3.86 -9.65 27.15
N GLY A 1241 -4.93 -10.30 27.60
CA GLY A 1241 -6.19 -9.65 27.98
C GLY A 1241 -7.06 -9.20 26.79
N ILE A 1242 -6.82 -9.76 25.59
CA ILE A 1242 -7.54 -9.48 24.34
C ILE A 1242 -8.35 -10.68 23.85
#